data_AF-A0A1X2H034-F1
#
_entry.id   AF-A0A1X2H034-F1
#
_cell.length_a   1.000
_cell.length_b   1.000
_cell.length_c   1.000
_cell.angle_alpha   90.00
_cell.angle_beta   90.00
_cell.angle_gamma   90.00
#
_symmetry.space_group_name_H-M   'P 1'
#
loop_
_entity.id
_entity.type
_entity.pdbx_description
1 polymer ?
#
loop_
_entity_poly.entity_id
_entity_poly.type
_entity_poly.pdbx_seq_one_letter_code
_entity_poly.pdbx_strand_id
1 'polypeptide(L)'
;MPSLNALLDNVAQSHRAKDYAQAETSIRDALHVILDLRAAEQMELGLLNSCLEHGLSLMELYPDAATGYTWCANVYSAKCNYKRAAELYALASERDPNSLELQQAAAQSLARTHCRLDPLLHLPNEVILKIFDFIPQMRVRCTRVSRAWRHHLLSLGSLWTTLSIYVVRKPNVGYWQGGLQRYLHPNLKHVNVSTNGHVCAILSLLIQADCMNIKKITLRDVTHYKPDSSADGRRSHMDISFLHQLSMLGHSLTHLRIGSSLRPRGLLCMLLTTLPCLEILVFRPSPDTKQRYTVPTWDDTYLSTPRATSLRHLEWMNHWDSDGMTEANFLAAYCPDLEYILLNSFGEALSPVELFAEIVQKNCHNLKQLTLGVTRIDRHLRDIGTRPDVHGVRYLTLNTQMPLNSTFAQDLLVQHEQTLEELHYISTPGVDFSTLRDTLHIQPPNLRWLAVAYSPLEGLHPLPAFITSCPRLETIQLDRVKLTPGLARALLQLPNLRTLSLSRCLGDVQSYLDFLEGVASLPHDQQRLEAFNFVSHNTSFDLNPILVATGALASVTHLRLCIKARSSKAALEEFLDNAAASGLIENAVYLDISVPGWDRGESRNMLEKAFVNTHGSLSKQELDAIHHRLGGQLNSWLSNDIRLI
;
A
#
# COMPACT_ATOMS: atom_id res chain seq x y z
N MET A 1 -17.92 -26.44 44.98
CA MET A 1 -16.81 -25.59 45.43
C MET A 1 -17.35 -24.50 46.34
N PRO A 2 -16.68 -24.18 47.47
CA PRO A 2 -17.01 -23.00 48.26
C PRO A 2 -16.87 -21.72 47.42
N SER A 3 -17.69 -20.70 47.71
CA SER A 3 -17.59 -19.43 46.98
C SER A 3 -16.23 -18.74 47.24
N LEU A 4 -15.72 -18.00 46.26
CA LEU A 4 -14.46 -17.26 46.40
C LEU A 4 -14.48 -16.34 47.64
N ASN A 5 -15.61 -15.67 47.89
CA ASN A 5 -15.78 -14.81 49.06
C ASN A 5 -15.64 -15.61 50.37
N ALA A 6 -16.24 -16.80 50.45
CA ALA A 6 -16.10 -17.66 51.63
C ALA A 6 -14.65 -18.13 51.85
N LEU A 7 -13.91 -18.43 50.77
CA LEU A 7 -12.49 -18.78 50.87
C LEU A 7 -11.65 -17.59 51.35
N LEU A 8 -11.89 -16.39 50.82
CA LEU A 8 -11.19 -15.17 51.26
C LEU A 8 -11.51 -14.80 52.71
N ASP A 9 -12.77 -14.99 53.14
CA ASP A 9 -13.17 -14.81 54.53
C ASP A 9 -12.47 -15.81 55.46
N ASN A 10 -12.34 -17.08 55.03
CA ASN A 10 -11.59 -18.11 55.76
C ASN A 10 -10.10 -17.73 55.87
N VAL A 11 -9.48 -17.23 54.79
CA VAL A 11 -8.10 -16.70 54.85
C VAL A 11 -7.98 -15.61 55.90
N ALA A 12 -8.90 -14.65 55.92
CA ALA A 12 -8.88 -13.55 56.87
C ALA A 12 -9.08 -14.03 58.32
N GLN A 13 -9.98 -14.99 58.55
CA GLN A 13 -10.23 -15.58 59.86
C GLN A 13 -9.03 -16.40 60.37
N SER A 14 -8.47 -17.29 59.54
CA SER A 14 -7.29 -18.09 59.89
C SER A 14 -6.06 -17.23 60.15
N HIS A 15 -5.87 -16.17 59.36
CA HIS A 15 -4.80 -15.19 59.61
C HIS A 15 -4.97 -14.49 60.97
N ARG A 16 -6.19 -14.06 61.32
CA ARG A 16 -6.47 -13.46 62.65
C ARG A 16 -6.22 -14.45 63.79
N ALA A 17 -6.50 -15.73 63.58
CA ALA A 17 -6.23 -16.80 64.52
C ALA A 17 -4.75 -17.23 64.57
N LYS A 18 -3.89 -16.68 63.70
CA LYS A 18 -2.49 -17.09 63.49
C LYS A 18 -2.34 -18.56 63.06
N ASP A 19 -3.36 -19.12 62.44
CA ASP A 19 -3.33 -20.44 61.81
C ASP A 19 -2.88 -20.30 60.34
N TYR A 20 -1.57 -20.18 60.14
CA TYR A 20 -1.01 -19.95 58.82
C TYR A 20 -1.14 -21.14 57.88
N ALA A 21 -1.23 -22.37 58.41
CA ALA A 21 -1.42 -23.56 57.59
C ALA A 21 -2.82 -23.57 56.94
N GLN A 22 -3.86 -23.24 57.73
CA GLN A 22 -5.21 -23.10 57.20
C GLN A 22 -5.35 -21.90 56.27
N ALA A 23 -4.66 -20.79 56.57
CA ALA A 23 -4.62 -19.62 55.69
C ALA A 23 -3.97 -19.94 54.34
N GLU A 24 -2.82 -20.64 54.32
CA GLU A 24 -2.17 -21.07 53.07
C GLU A 24 -3.10 -21.96 52.24
N THR A 25 -3.74 -22.95 52.87
CA THR A 25 -4.69 -23.85 52.20
C THR A 25 -5.84 -23.06 51.57
N SER A 26 -6.43 -22.12 52.33
CA SER A 26 -7.54 -21.30 51.84
C SER A 26 -7.13 -20.33 50.72
N ILE A 27 -5.88 -19.83 50.73
CA ILE A 27 -5.32 -19.02 49.63
C ILE A 27 -5.13 -19.87 48.38
N ARG A 28 -4.58 -21.08 48.52
CA ARG A 28 -4.42 -22.01 47.39
C ARG A 28 -5.77 -22.37 46.78
N ASP A 29 -6.79 -22.63 47.59
CA ASP A 29 -8.14 -22.89 47.11
C ASP A 29 -8.75 -21.65 46.42
N ALA A 30 -8.52 -20.45 46.97
CA ALA A 30 -9.00 -19.21 46.36
C ALA A 30 -8.33 -18.95 44.99
N LEU A 31 -7.02 -19.19 44.88
CA LEU A 31 -6.29 -19.06 43.62
C LEU A 31 -6.77 -20.08 42.58
N HIS A 32 -7.06 -21.32 43.01
CA HIS A 32 -7.65 -22.36 42.17
C HIS A 32 -8.98 -21.88 41.57
N VAL A 33 -9.89 -21.36 42.39
CA VAL A 33 -11.17 -20.79 41.96
C VAL A 33 -11.01 -19.58 41.05
N ILE A 34 -10.05 -18.68 41.31
CA ILE A 34 -9.79 -17.51 40.45
C ILE A 34 -9.33 -17.94 39.06
N LEU A 35 -8.41 -18.90 38.97
CA LEU A 35 -7.92 -19.40 37.68
C LEU A 35 -9.02 -20.15 36.92
N ASP A 36 -9.85 -20.92 37.62
CA ASP A 36 -11.03 -21.59 37.05
C ASP A 36 -12.03 -20.57 36.46
N LEU A 37 -12.35 -19.52 37.21
CA LEU A 37 -13.24 -18.44 36.75
C LEU A 37 -12.67 -17.68 35.55
N ARG A 38 -11.37 -17.37 35.55
CA ARG A 38 -10.71 -16.70 34.41
C ARG A 38 -10.68 -17.58 33.17
N ALA A 39 -10.42 -18.88 33.33
CA ALA A 39 -10.45 -19.83 32.23
C ALA A 39 -11.88 -19.92 31.63
N ALA A 40 -12.91 -19.93 32.47
CA ALA A 40 -14.30 -19.90 32.04
C ALA A 40 -14.65 -18.62 31.27
N GLU A 41 -14.34 -17.45 31.82
CA GLU A 41 -14.58 -16.15 31.17
C GLU A 41 -13.90 -16.06 29.80
N GLN A 42 -12.64 -16.48 29.72
CA GLN A 42 -11.89 -16.46 28.45
C GLN A 42 -12.42 -17.47 27.43
N MET A 43 -12.94 -18.62 27.89
CA MET A 43 -13.60 -19.58 27.01
C MET A 43 -14.89 -18.99 26.42
N GLU A 44 -15.69 -18.30 27.23
CA GLU A 44 -16.90 -17.60 26.78
C GLU A 44 -16.59 -16.47 25.79
N LEU A 45 -15.49 -15.75 26.00
CA LEU A 45 -14.99 -14.71 25.08
C LEU A 45 -14.33 -15.27 23.80
N GLY A 46 -14.15 -16.60 23.69
CA GLY A 46 -13.47 -17.23 22.56
C GLY A 46 -11.95 -17.01 22.52
N LEU A 47 -11.35 -16.56 23.62
CA LEU A 47 -9.91 -16.33 23.78
C LEU A 47 -9.18 -17.64 24.11
N LEU A 48 -9.19 -18.58 23.16
CA LEU A 48 -8.74 -19.96 23.36
C LEU A 48 -7.28 -20.12 23.78
N ASN A 49 -6.39 -19.16 23.46
CA ASN A 49 -4.98 -19.23 23.87
C ASN A 49 -4.79 -18.84 25.33
N SER A 50 -5.42 -17.75 25.79
CA SER A 50 -5.38 -17.33 27.19
C SER A 50 -6.03 -18.38 28.11
N CYS A 51 -7.17 -18.96 27.68
CA CYS A 51 -7.82 -20.03 28.44
C CYS A 51 -6.89 -21.26 28.57
N LEU A 52 -6.12 -21.58 27.53
CA LEU A 52 -5.12 -22.64 27.58
C LEU A 52 -3.99 -22.34 28.57
N GLU A 53 -3.52 -21.09 28.62
CA GLU A 53 -2.49 -20.66 29.59
C GLU A 53 -2.98 -20.84 31.02
N HIS A 54 -4.20 -20.41 31.34
CA HIS A 54 -4.79 -20.63 32.67
C HIS A 54 -5.02 -22.11 32.99
N GLY A 55 -5.47 -22.90 32.01
CA GLY A 55 -5.59 -24.36 32.16
C GLY A 55 -4.25 -25.03 32.46
N LEU A 56 -3.17 -24.59 31.80
CA LEU A 56 -1.81 -25.09 32.06
C LEU A 56 -1.30 -24.64 33.44
N SER A 57 -1.53 -23.40 33.85
CA SER A 57 -1.21 -22.95 35.20
C SER A 57 -1.96 -23.75 36.27
N LEU A 58 -3.23 -24.10 36.04
CA LEU A 58 -3.98 -24.99 36.92
C LEU A 58 -3.37 -26.38 36.99
N MET A 59 -2.90 -26.95 35.87
CA MET A 59 -2.22 -28.25 35.86
C MET A 59 -0.87 -28.22 36.58
N GLU A 60 -0.13 -27.11 36.48
CA GLU A 60 1.18 -26.95 37.12
C GLU A 60 1.05 -26.76 38.64
N LEU A 61 0.12 -25.91 39.07
CA LEU A 61 -0.10 -25.58 40.48
C LEU A 61 -0.91 -26.66 41.22
N TYR A 62 -1.82 -27.36 40.53
CA TYR A 62 -2.75 -28.34 41.08
C TYR A 62 -2.80 -29.63 40.23
N PRO A 63 -1.70 -30.39 40.14
CA PRO A 63 -1.58 -31.54 39.23
C PRO A 63 -2.56 -32.70 39.53
N ASP A 64 -3.07 -32.78 40.76
CA ASP A 64 -4.03 -33.80 41.18
C ASP A 64 -5.49 -33.37 40.93
N ALA A 65 -5.74 -32.10 40.62
CA ALA A 65 -7.08 -31.58 40.36
C ALA A 65 -7.47 -31.81 38.89
N ALA A 66 -8.70 -32.29 38.64
CA ALA A 66 -9.20 -32.52 37.29
C ALA A 66 -9.38 -31.22 36.47
N THR A 67 -9.70 -30.10 37.13
CA THR A 67 -10.01 -28.78 36.51
C THR A 67 -9.06 -28.30 35.41
N GLY A 68 -7.75 -28.28 35.64
CA GLY A 68 -6.78 -27.81 34.65
C GLY A 68 -6.76 -28.67 33.39
N TYR A 69 -6.87 -29.99 33.57
CA TYR A 69 -6.99 -30.95 32.46
C TYR A 69 -8.28 -30.75 31.68
N THR A 70 -9.40 -30.52 32.38
CA THR A 70 -10.71 -30.23 31.77
C THR A 70 -10.68 -28.97 30.92
N TRP A 71 -10.13 -27.86 31.41
CA TRP A 71 -10.01 -26.62 30.62
C TRP A 71 -9.14 -26.79 29.39
N CYS A 72 -7.98 -27.43 29.54
CA CYS A 72 -7.12 -27.73 28.40
C CYS A 72 -7.88 -28.62 27.38
N ALA A 73 -8.59 -29.64 27.84
CA ALA A 73 -9.39 -30.52 26.99
C ALA A 73 -10.52 -29.76 26.25
N ASN A 74 -11.24 -28.88 26.95
CA ASN A 74 -12.26 -28.00 26.38
C ASN A 74 -11.67 -27.13 25.26
N VAL A 75 -10.53 -26.50 25.51
CA VAL A 75 -9.83 -25.68 24.50
C VAL A 75 -9.40 -26.52 23.30
N TYR A 76 -8.80 -27.69 23.51
CA TYR A 76 -8.39 -28.57 22.40
C TYR A 76 -9.60 -29.08 21.60
N SER A 77 -10.72 -29.34 22.26
CA SER A 77 -11.98 -29.71 21.61
C SER A 77 -12.52 -28.56 20.75
N ALA A 78 -12.53 -27.33 21.27
CA ALA A 78 -12.91 -26.14 20.51
C ALA A 78 -11.97 -25.87 19.31
N LYS A 79 -10.67 -26.17 19.47
CA LYS A 79 -9.67 -26.15 18.38
C LYS A 79 -9.78 -27.34 17.42
N CYS A 80 -10.79 -28.21 17.58
CA CYS A 80 -10.99 -29.44 16.81
C CYS A 80 -9.83 -30.45 16.88
N ASN A 81 -8.95 -30.35 17.88
CA ASN A 81 -7.91 -31.34 18.17
C ASN A 81 -8.46 -32.42 19.10
N TYR A 82 -9.43 -33.19 18.61
CA TYR A 82 -10.17 -34.17 19.40
C TYR A 82 -9.30 -35.28 20.00
N LYS A 83 -8.14 -35.58 19.38
CA LYS A 83 -7.21 -36.59 19.92
C LYS A 83 -6.63 -36.12 21.24
N ARG A 84 -6.08 -34.89 21.25
CA ARG A 84 -5.50 -34.32 22.47
C ARG A 84 -6.57 -34.02 23.52
N ALA A 85 -7.76 -33.59 23.09
CA ALA A 85 -8.90 -33.41 23.98
C ALA A 85 -9.29 -34.73 24.66
N ALA A 86 -9.41 -35.83 23.92
CA ALA A 86 -9.74 -37.15 24.48
C ALA A 86 -8.69 -37.64 25.50
N GLU A 87 -7.39 -37.47 25.20
CA GLU A 87 -6.30 -37.79 26.14
C GLU A 87 -6.42 -36.99 27.46
N LEU A 88 -6.71 -35.70 27.38
CA LEU A 88 -6.82 -34.83 28.54
C LEU A 88 -8.11 -35.08 29.35
N TYR A 89 -9.24 -35.34 28.69
CA TYR A 89 -10.46 -35.75 29.40
C TYR A 89 -10.30 -37.09 30.11
N ALA A 90 -9.57 -38.04 29.52
CA ALA A 90 -9.26 -39.31 30.19
C ALA A 90 -8.43 -39.07 31.46
N LEU A 91 -7.37 -38.25 31.37
CA LEU A 91 -6.56 -37.85 32.54
C LEU A 91 -7.37 -37.09 33.60
N ALA A 92 -8.30 -36.23 33.18
CA ALA A 92 -9.22 -35.55 34.09
C ALA A 92 -10.15 -36.55 34.78
N SER A 93 -10.69 -37.52 34.04
CA SER A 93 -11.55 -38.58 34.58
C SER A 93 -10.83 -39.55 35.51
N GLU A 94 -9.51 -39.76 35.36
CA GLU A 94 -8.73 -40.54 36.32
C GLU A 94 -8.62 -39.82 37.68
N ARG A 95 -8.59 -38.48 37.65
CA ARG A 95 -8.51 -37.61 38.85
C ARG A 95 -9.87 -37.38 39.50
N ASP A 96 -10.95 -37.42 38.70
CA ASP A 96 -12.32 -37.41 39.19
C ASP A 96 -13.14 -38.56 38.57
N PRO A 97 -12.97 -39.81 39.09
CA PRO A 97 -13.62 -41.00 38.55
C PRO A 97 -15.15 -40.99 38.61
N ASN A 98 -15.72 -40.14 39.47
CA ASN A 98 -17.17 -40.05 39.66
C ASN A 98 -17.84 -39.09 38.67
N SER A 99 -17.05 -38.30 37.93
CA SER A 99 -17.59 -37.38 36.93
C SER A 99 -18.01 -38.10 35.66
N LEU A 100 -19.30 -38.42 35.56
CA LEU A 100 -19.91 -38.98 34.36
C LEU A 100 -19.73 -38.04 33.14
N GLU A 101 -19.71 -36.73 33.37
CA GLU A 101 -19.52 -35.71 32.33
C GLU A 101 -18.16 -35.83 31.65
N LEU A 102 -17.08 -36.01 32.44
CA LEU A 102 -15.72 -36.19 31.89
C LEU A 102 -15.59 -37.48 31.09
N GLN A 103 -16.19 -38.58 31.58
CA GLN A 103 -16.21 -39.86 30.86
C GLN A 103 -16.96 -39.75 29.52
N GLN A 104 -18.11 -39.07 29.52
CA GLN A 104 -18.87 -38.81 28.30
C GLN A 104 -18.10 -37.89 27.34
N ALA A 105 -17.48 -36.83 27.82
CA ALA A 105 -16.68 -35.90 27.01
C ALA A 105 -15.46 -36.60 26.38
N ALA A 106 -14.80 -37.50 27.12
CA ALA A 106 -13.73 -38.35 26.60
C ALA A 106 -14.23 -39.27 25.48
N ALA A 107 -15.34 -39.99 25.70
CA ALA A 107 -15.93 -40.88 24.72
C ALA A 107 -16.41 -40.14 23.46
N GLN A 108 -17.05 -38.98 23.61
CA GLN A 108 -17.48 -38.13 22.50
C GLN A 108 -16.29 -37.58 21.69
N SER A 109 -15.24 -37.12 22.37
CA SER A 109 -14.01 -36.65 21.72
C SER A 109 -13.36 -37.78 20.93
N LEU A 110 -13.26 -38.98 21.52
CA LEU A 110 -12.75 -40.17 20.85
C LEU A 110 -13.60 -40.54 19.62
N ALA A 111 -14.93 -40.56 19.74
CA ALA A 111 -15.82 -40.81 18.60
C ALA A 111 -15.58 -39.80 17.46
N ARG A 112 -15.40 -38.51 17.79
CA ARG A 112 -15.08 -37.46 16.82
C ARG A 112 -13.70 -37.61 16.19
N THR A 113 -12.71 -38.18 16.89
CA THR A 113 -11.39 -38.45 16.27
C THR A 113 -11.46 -39.39 15.09
N HIS A 114 -12.42 -40.33 15.12
CA HIS A 114 -12.63 -41.31 14.06
C HIS A 114 -13.51 -40.76 12.92
N CYS A 115 -14.31 -39.73 13.19
CA CYS A 115 -15.12 -39.03 12.18
C CYS A 115 -14.29 -38.00 11.40
N ARG A 116 -13.45 -38.47 10.47
CA ARG A 116 -12.79 -37.59 9.49
C ARG A 116 -13.69 -37.36 8.30
N LEU A 117 -14.47 -36.28 8.34
CA LEU A 117 -15.25 -35.83 7.18
C LEU A 117 -14.35 -35.03 6.26
N ASP A 118 -14.36 -35.37 4.97
CA ASP A 118 -13.77 -34.51 3.95
C ASP A 118 -14.74 -33.33 3.70
N PRO A 119 -14.35 -32.08 4.03
CA PRO A 119 -15.24 -30.94 3.90
C PRO A 119 -15.67 -30.69 2.45
N LEU A 120 -14.87 -31.07 1.45
CA LEU A 120 -15.26 -30.88 0.04
C LEU A 120 -16.35 -31.85 -0.42
N LEU A 121 -16.59 -32.94 0.31
CA LEU A 121 -17.66 -33.88 0.00
C LEU A 121 -18.99 -33.49 0.67
N HIS A 122 -18.95 -32.62 1.68
CA HIS A 122 -20.11 -32.31 2.52
C HIS A 122 -20.55 -30.84 2.45
N LEU A 123 -19.66 -29.92 2.08
CA LEU A 123 -19.99 -28.52 1.95
C LEU A 123 -20.58 -28.21 0.56
N PRO A 124 -21.58 -27.31 0.46
CA PRO A 124 -22.03 -26.79 -0.82
C PRO A 124 -20.91 -26.04 -1.57
N ASN A 125 -20.97 -26.08 -2.90
CA ASN A 125 -19.97 -25.45 -3.77
C ASN A 125 -19.81 -23.95 -3.46
N GLU A 126 -20.89 -23.26 -3.13
CA GLU A 126 -20.90 -21.82 -2.80
C GLU A 126 -20.07 -21.52 -1.55
N VAL A 127 -20.15 -22.40 -0.54
CA VAL A 127 -19.37 -22.29 0.69
C VAL A 127 -17.89 -22.54 0.38
N ILE A 128 -17.59 -23.56 -0.43
CA ILE A 128 -16.22 -23.87 -0.87
C ILE A 128 -15.61 -22.68 -1.62
N LEU A 129 -16.34 -22.10 -2.56
CA LEU A 129 -15.91 -20.91 -3.30
C LEU A 129 -15.60 -19.75 -2.35
N LYS A 130 -16.51 -19.47 -1.40
CA LYS A 130 -16.32 -18.42 -0.39
C LYS A 130 -15.12 -18.68 0.52
N ILE A 131 -14.83 -19.94 0.88
CA ILE A 131 -13.61 -20.30 1.62
C ILE A 131 -12.37 -19.95 0.80
N PHE A 132 -12.35 -20.28 -0.48
CA PHE A 132 -11.19 -20.02 -1.34
C PHE A 132 -11.02 -18.55 -1.73
N ASP A 133 -12.05 -17.72 -1.61
CA ASP A 133 -11.92 -16.25 -1.74
C ASP A 133 -10.99 -15.67 -0.67
N PHE A 134 -10.88 -16.28 0.51
CA PHE A 134 -9.93 -15.88 1.55
C PHE A 134 -8.49 -16.36 1.29
N ILE A 135 -8.30 -17.39 0.45
CA ILE A 135 -6.99 -18.02 0.21
C ILE A 135 -6.71 -18.29 -1.28
N PRO A 136 -6.83 -17.29 -2.17
CA PRO A 136 -6.72 -17.49 -3.61
C PRO A 136 -5.37 -18.09 -4.05
N GLN A 137 -4.29 -17.81 -3.30
CA GLN A 137 -2.95 -18.33 -3.53
C GLN A 137 -2.78 -19.82 -3.19
N MET A 138 -3.66 -20.40 -2.38
CA MET A 138 -3.57 -21.80 -1.94
C MET A 138 -4.38 -22.77 -2.81
N ARG A 139 -5.29 -22.28 -3.67
CA ARG A 139 -6.16 -23.09 -4.57
C ARG A 139 -5.40 -24.23 -5.27
N VAL A 140 -4.30 -23.90 -5.94
CA VAL A 140 -3.47 -24.89 -6.67
C VAL A 140 -2.86 -25.92 -5.72
N ARG A 141 -2.39 -25.51 -4.53
CA ARG A 141 -1.85 -26.44 -3.53
C ARG A 141 -2.93 -27.37 -2.98
N CYS A 142 -4.15 -26.88 -2.78
CA CYS A 142 -5.28 -27.69 -2.33
C CYS A 142 -5.65 -28.80 -3.32
N THR A 143 -5.42 -28.61 -4.62
CA THR A 143 -5.55 -29.71 -5.61
C THR A 143 -4.53 -30.84 -5.44
N ARG A 144 -3.56 -30.71 -4.53
CA ARG A 144 -2.57 -31.75 -4.21
C ARG A 144 -2.90 -32.53 -2.94
N VAL A 145 -3.94 -32.17 -2.20
CA VAL A 145 -4.34 -32.83 -0.94
C VAL A 145 -4.79 -34.27 -1.21
N SER A 146 -5.74 -34.46 -2.13
CA SER A 146 -6.21 -35.78 -2.55
C SER A 146 -6.66 -35.76 -4.00
N ARG A 147 -6.90 -36.95 -4.59
CA ARG A 147 -7.48 -37.06 -5.95
C ARG A 147 -8.91 -36.50 -5.99
N ALA A 148 -9.69 -36.71 -4.93
CA ALA A 148 -11.05 -36.18 -4.80
C ALA A 148 -11.04 -34.65 -4.77
N TRP A 149 -10.15 -34.05 -3.95
CA TRP A 149 -9.97 -32.60 -3.91
C TRP A 149 -9.58 -32.03 -5.26
N ARG A 150 -8.63 -32.66 -5.94
CA ARG A 150 -8.24 -32.23 -7.29
C ARG A 150 -9.42 -32.23 -8.25
N HIS A 151 -10.14 -33.33 -8.32
CA HIS A 151 -11.24 -33.48 -9.27
C HIS A 151 -12.36 -32.48 -8.98
N HIS A 152 -12.75 -32.34 -7.71
CA HIS A 152 -13.79 -31.42 -7.29
C HIS A 152 -13.39 -29.96 -7.51
N LEU A 153 -12.21 -29.53 -7.07
CA LEU A 153 -11.79 -28.12 -7.25
C LEU A 153 -11.59 -27.75 -8.72
N LEU A 154 -11.16 -28.68 -9.57
CA LEU A 154 -11.04 -28.45 -11.01
C LEU A 154 -12.40 -28.44 -11.74
N SER A 155 -13.45 -29.04 -11.19
CA SER A 155 -14.80 -28.93 -11.77
C SER A 155 -15.48 -27.59 -11.44
N LEU A 156 -15.03 -26.91 -10.37
CA LEU A 156 -15.52 -25.59 -9.97
C LEU A 156 -14.93 -24.48 -10.85
N GLY A 157 -15.45 -24.28 -12.07
CA GLY A 157 -14.93 -23.25 -12.98
C GLY A 157 -14.91 -21.82 -12.42
N SER A 158 -15.87 -21.46 -11.54
CA SER A 158 -15.93 -20.16 -10.85
C SER A 158 -14.78 -19.96 -9.85
N LEU A 159 -14.17 -21.05 -9.36
CA LEU A 159 -13.00 -21.00 -8.51
C LEU A 159 -11.80 -20.39 -9.22
N TRP A 160 -11.75 -20.48 -10.56
CA TRP A 160 -10.60 -20.11 -11.39
C TRP A 160 -10.81 -18.79 -12.15
N THR A 161 -11.58 -17.86 -11.57
CA THR A 161 -11.76 -16.50 -12.15
C THR A 161 -10.48 -15.68 -12.23
N THR A 162 -9.48 -16.02 -11.41
CA THR A 162 -8.18 -15.35 -11.36
C THR A 162 -7.06 -16.38 -11.37
N LEU A 163 -6.08 -16.20 -12.25
CA LEU A 163 -4.94 -17.11 -12.37
C LEU A 163 -3.62 -16.36 -12.52
N SER A 164 -2.63 -16.76 -11.73
CA SER A 164 -1.26 -16.25 -11.83
C SER A 164 -0.33 -17.35 -12.35
N ILE A 165 0.24 -17.15 -13.52
CA ILE A 165 1.06 -18.08 -14.28
C ILE A 165 2.52 -17.62 -14.20
N TYR A 166 3.36 -18.44 -13.57
CA TYR A 166 4.80 -18.16 -13.44
C TYR A 166 5.60 -19.23 -14.21
N VAL A 167 6.10 -18.86 -15.39
CA VAL A 167 6.86 -19.73 -16.30
C VAL A 167 8.30 -19.27 -16.50
N VAL A 168 8.83 -18.47 -15.57
CA VAL A 168 10.22 -18.04 -15.60
C VAL A 168 11.15 -19.26 -15.53
N ARG A 169 12.14 -19.31 -16.43
CA ARG A 169 13.09 -20.41 -16.64
C ARG A 169 12.43 -21.74 -17.08
N LYS A 170 11.25 -21.68 -17.69
CA LYS A 170 10.64 -22.84 -18.36
C LYS A 170 10.87 -22.77 -19.87
N PRO A 171 11.00 -23.92 -20.56
CA PRO A 171 11.06 -23.93 -22.02
C PRO A 171 9.73 -23.43 -22.61
N ASN A 172 9.77 -22.81 -23.80
CA ASN A 172 8.58 -22.27 -24.47
C ASN A 172 7.48 -23.31 -24.70
N VAL A 173 7.87 -24.57 -24.88
CA VAL A 173 7.00 -25.73 -25.02
C VAL A 173 7.48 -26.81 -24.05
N GLY A 174 6.57 -27.46 -23.33
CA GLY A 174 6.95 -28.55 -22.42
C GLY A 174 5.83 -29.01 -21.49
N TYR A 175 6.21 -29.89 -20.55
CA TYR A 175 5.29 -30.57 -19.63
C TYR A 175 4.37 -29.65 -18.82
N TRP A 176 4.76 -28.39 -18.63
CA TRP A 176 3.99 -27.42 -17.86
C TRP A 176 2.67 -27.03 -18.55
N GLN A 177 2.59 -27.12 -19.89
CA GLN A 177 1.40 -26.74 -20.67
C GLN A 177 0.21 -27.64 -20.33
N GLY A 178 0.41 -28.97 -20.33
CA GLY A 178 -0.65 -29.92 -19.96
C GLY A 178 -1.05 -29.84 -18.48
N GLY A 179 -0.16 -29.35 -17.63
CA GLY A 179 -0.50 -28.99 -16.25
C GLY A 179 -1.38 -27.75 -16.18
N LEU A 180 -1.01 -26.69 -16.92
CA LEU A 180 -1.72 -25.41 -16.95
C LEU A 180 -3.12 -25.54 -17.55
N GLN A 181 -3.28 -26.27 -18.66
CA GLN A 181 -4.56 -26.47 -19.35
C GLN A 181 -5.68 -26.95 -18.42
N ARG A 182 -5.34 -27.71 -17.36
CA ARG A 182 -6.31 -28.21 -16.38
C ARG A 182 -6.97 -27.11 -15.54
N TYR A 183 -6.34 -25.95 -15.44
CA TYR A 183 -6.81 -24.81 -14.65
C TYR A 183 -7.39 -23.69 -15.51
N LEU A 184 -7.37 -23.85 -16.84
CA LEU A 184 -7.93 -22.87 -17.77
C LEU A 184 -9.42 -23.18 -17.95
N HIS A 185 -10.26 -22.19 -17.65
CA HIS A 185 -11.70 -22.30 -17.73
C HIS A 185 -12.29 -21.09 -18.46
N PRO A 186 -13.44 -21.23 -19.15
CA PRO A 186 -14.11 -20.12 -19.83
C PRO A 186 -14.52 -18.95 -18.91
N ASN A 187 -14.64 -19.21 -17.60
CA ASN A 187 -14.97 -18.21 -16.58
C ASN A 187 -13.75 -17.40 -16.09
N LEU A 188 -12.56 -17.63 -16.65
CA LEU A 188 -11.34 -16.92 -16.29
C LEU A 188 -11.46 -15.44 -16.68
N LYS A 189 -11.37 -14.54 -15.70
CA LYS A 189 -11.52 -13.08 -15.89
C LYS A 189 -10.19 -12.35 -15.81
N HIS A 190 -9.29 -12.74 -14.91
CA HIS A 190 -8.01 -12.07 -14.70
C HIS A 190 -6.84 -13.03 -14.81
N VAL A 191 -5.86 -12.68 -15.63
CA VAL A 191 -4.65 -13.47 -15.85
C VAL A 191 -3.42 -12.62 -15.56
N ASN A 192 -2.53 -13.12 -14.69
CA ASN A 192 -1.22 -12.53 -14.48
C ASN A 192 -0.16 -13.50 -14.99
N VAL A 193 0.66 -13.10 -15.96
CA VAL A 193 1.72 -13.91 -16.55
C VAL A 193 3.06 -13.32 -16.17
N SER A 194 3.97 -14.16 -15.68
CA SER A 194 5.38 -13.81 -15.49
C SER A 194 6.25 -14.81 -16.24
N THR A 195 7.01 -14.33 -17.22
CA THR A 195 7.77 -15.17 -18.15
C THR A 195 9.09 -14.52 -18.53
N ASN A 196 10.08 -15.32 -18.88
CA ASN A 196 11.29 -14.90 -19.58
C ASN A 196 11.43 -15.59 -20.96
N GLY A 197 10.33 -16.15 -21.45
CA GLY A 197 10.17 -16.75 -22.78
C GLY A 197 8.95 -16.18 -23.50
N HIS A 198 8.52 -16.79 -24.59
CA HIS A 198 7.45 -16.22 -25.43
C HIS A 198 6.07 -16.27 -24.75
N VAL A 199 5.41 -15.10 -24.62
CA VAL A 199 4.04 -14.98 -24.07
C VAL A 199 3.01 -15.69 -24.95
N CYS A 200 3.25 -15.78 -26.27
CA CYS A 200 2.33 -16.38 -27.23
C CYS A 200 1.93 -17.82 -26.87
N ALA A 201 2.84 -18.63 -26.31
CA ALA A 201 2.50 -19.99 -25.88
C ALA A 201 1.38 -20.00 -24.83
N ILE A 202 1.34 -19.01 -23.94
CA ILE A 202 0.29 -18.90 -22.91
C ILE A 202 -0.99 -18.35 -23.51
N LEU A 203 -0.93 -17.33 -24.37
CA LEU A 203 -2.12 -16.78 -25.02
C LEU A 203 -2.80 -17.83 -25.91
N SER A 204 -2.02 -18.62 -26.66
CA SER A 204 -2.55 -19.76 -27.42
C SER A 204 -3.28 -20.76 -26.53
N LEU A 205 -2.74 -21.08 -25.35
CA LEU A 205 -3.41 -22.00 -24.42
C LEU A 205 -4.72 -21.42 -23.87
N LEU A 206 -4.78 -20.10 -23.61
CA LEU A 206 -6.00 -19.42 -23.19
C LEU A 206 -7.08 -19.49 -24.27
N ILE A 207 -6.70 -19.26 -25.53
CA ILE A 207 -7.61 -19.36 -26.69
C ILE A 207 -8.09 -20.80 -26.88
N GLN A 208 -7.18 -21.78 -26.82
CA GLN A 208 -7.53 -23.20 -26.94
C GLN A 208 -8.46 -23.69 -25.82
N ALA A 209 -8.39 -23.08 -24.64
CA ALA A 209 -9.27 -23.39 -23.50
C ALA A 209 -10.55 -22.54 -23.48
N ASP A 210 -10.85 -21.79 -24.56
CA ASP A 210 -12.03 -20.94 -24.70
C ASP A 210 -12.15 -19.88 -23.59
N CYS A 211 -11.02 -19.35 -23.12
CA CYS A 211 -10.98 -18.28 -22.13
C CYS A 211 -11.24 -16.91 -22.78
N MET A 212 -12.36 -16.73 -23.48
CA MET A 212 -12.67 -15.53 -24.27
C MET A 212 -13.21 -14.35 -23.44
N ASN A 213 -13.54 -14.58 -22.17
CA ASN A 213 -14.12 -13.58 -21.25
C ASN A 213 -13.09 -12.91 -20.33
N ILE A 214 -11.81 -12.94 -20.71
CA ILE A 214 -10.74 -12.33 -19.92
C ILE A 214 -10.89 -10.80 -19.98
N LYS A 215 -11.11 -10.19 -18.81
CA LYS A 215 -11.21 -8.74 -18.64
C LYS A 215 -9.88 -8.08 -18.37
N LYS A 216 -8.94 -8.80 -17.73
CA LYS A 216 -7.66 -8.26 -17.31
C LYS A 216 -6.50 -9.19 -17.61
N ILE A 217 -5.49 -8.68 -18.29
CA ILE A 217 -4.21 -9.37 -18.50
C ILE A 217 -3.09 -8.50 -17.94
N THR A 218 -2.27 -9.08 -17.07
CA THR A 218 -1.00 -8.50 -16.61
C THR A 218 0.14 -9.36 -17.12
N LEU A 219 0.98 -8.84 -18.01
CA LEU A 219 2.17 -9.48 -18.52
C LEU A 219 3.39 -8.89 -17.83
N ARG A 220 4.26 -9.74 -17.28
CA ARG A 220 5.57 -9.36 -16.72
C ARG A 220 6.64 -10.17 -17.42
N ASP A 221 7.31 -9.52 -18.35
CA ASP A 221 8.49 -10.02 -19.02
C ASP A 221 9.72 -9.73 -18.16
N VAL A 222 10.40 -10.79 -17.71
CA VAL A 222 11.65 -10.73 -16.94
C VAL A 222 12.86 -11.11 -17.79
N THR A 223 12.72 -11.10 -19.11
CA THR A 223 13.82 -11.38 -20.04
C THR A 223 14.86 -10.26 -19.99
N HIS A 224 16.13 -10.66 -19.85
CA HIS A 224 17.28 -9.79 -20.04
C HIS A 224 17.72 -9.88 -21.50
N TYR A 225 17.27 -8.94 -22.32
CA TYR A 225 17.71 -8.87 -23.73
C TYR A 225 19.18 -8.46 -23.79
N LYS A 226 19.88 -8.88 -24.86
CA LYS A 226 21.28 -8.50 -25.13
C LYS A 226 21.29 -7.56 -26.35
N PRO A 227 22.06 -6.45 -26.33
CA PRO A 227 22.05 -5.44 -27.39
C PRO A 227 22.41 -6.01 -28.77
N ASP A 228 23.49 -6.79 -28.83
CA ASP A 228 24.14 -7.14 -30.10
C ASP A 228 23.51 -8.35 -30.82
N SER A 229 22.50 -8.99 -30.22
CA SER A 229 21.94 -10.26 -30.71
C SER A 229 20.60 -10.12 -31.44
N SER A 230 20.13 -8.89 -31.71
CA SER A 230 18.73 -8.62 -32.05
C SER A 230 18.49 -7.86 -33.36
N ALA A 231 19.53 -7.68 -34.20
CA ALA A 231 19.37 -7.00 -35.49
C ALA A 231 18.32 -7.66 -36.41
N ASP A 232 17.98 -8.93 -36.18
CA ASP A 232 16.94 -9.66 -36.90
C ASP A 232 15.53 -9.57 -36.29
N GLY A 233 15.35 -8.94 -35.12
CA GLY A 233 14.04 -8.78 -34.45
C GLY A 233 13.38 -10.10 -33.97
N ARG A 234 13.95 -11.27 -34.30
CA ARG A 234 13.33 -12.60 -34.12
C ARG A 234 13.25 -13.08 -32.68
N ARG A 235 13.77 -12.31 -31.71
CA ARG A 235 13.75 -12.65 -30.28
C ARG A 235 12.80 -11.81 -29.45
N SER A 236 12.07 -10.86 -30.07
CA SER A 236 10.97 -10.19 -29.37
C SER A 236 9.82 -11.19 -29.18
N HIS A 237 9.32 -11.33 -27.96
CA HIS A 237 8.09 -12.07 -27.71
C HIS A 237 6.83 -11.24 -28.06
N MET A 238 7.00 -9.93 -28.27
CA MET A 238 6.00 -9.06 -28.86
C MET A 238 6.26 -9.04 -30.37
N ASP A 239 5.67 -9.99 -31.08
CA ASP A 239 5.67 -10.10 -32.54
C ASP A 239 4.23 -10.06 -33.08
N ILE A 240 4.04 -10.17 -34.40
CA ILE A 240 2.71 -10.17 -35.01
C ILE A 240 1.83 -11.31 -34.45
N SER A 241 2.43 -12.45 -34.08
CA SER A 241 1.71 -13.57 -33.45
C SER A 241 1.15 -13.17 -32.08
N PHE A 242 1.92 -12.43 -31.28
CA PHE A 242 1.45 -11.88 -30.01
C PHE A 242 0.21 -11.00 -30.19
N LEU A 243 0.25 -10.04 -31.13
CA LEU A 243 -0.90 -9.16 -31.37
C LEU A 243 -2.11 -9.92 -31.91
N HIS A 244 -1.89 -10.85 -32.84
CA HIS A 244 -2.97 -11.67 -33.39
C HIS A 244 -3.66 -12.49 -32.30
N GLN A 245 -2.89 -13.12 -31.40
CA GLN A 245 -3.47 -13.89 -30.29
C GLN A 245 -4.15 -12.99 -29.26
N LEU A 246 -3.57 -11.81 -29.00
CA LEU A 246 -4.16 -10.85 -28.08
C LEU A 246 -5.48 -10.28 -28.62
N SER A 247 -5.58 -10.03 -29.94
CA SER A 247 -6.81 -9.54 -30.57
C SER A 247 -7.95 -10.56 -30.50
N MET A 248 -7.64 -11.86 -30.56
CA MET A 248 -8.64 -12.91 -30.32
C MET A 248 -9.26 -12.81 -28.92
N LEU A 249 -8.45 -12.49 -27.91
CA LEU A 249 -8.91 -12.25 -26.53
C LEU A 249 -9.49 -10.84 -26.31
N GLY A 250 -9.37 -9.95 -27.31
CA GLY A 250 -9.58 -8.53 -27.17
C GLY A 250 -11.02 -8.07 -26.93
N HIS A 251 -12.00 -8.89 -27.33
CA HIS A 251 -13.42 -8.53 -27.25
C HIS A 251 -13.90 -8.23 -25.82
N SER A 252 -13.32 -8.90 -24.81
CA SER A 252 -13.67 -8.70 -23.40
C SER A 252 -12.60 -7.94 -22.61
N LEU A 253 -11.44 -7.69 -23.22
CA LEU A 253 -10.26 -7.20 -22.54
C LEU A 253 -10.37 -5.69 -22.30
N THR A 254 -10.64 -5.33 -21.06
CA THR A 254 -10.75 -3.92 -20.61
C THR A 254 -9.47 -3.42 -19.96
N HIS A 255 -8.62 -4.32 -19.45
CA HIS A 255 -7.40 -3.96 -18.72
C HIS A 255 -6.19 -4.74 -19.23
N LEU A 256 -5.18 -4.02 -19.73
CA LEU A 256 -3.92 -4.59 -20.17
C LEU A 256 -2.77 -3.90 -19.45
N ARG A 257 -1.96 -4.70 -18.75
CA ARG A 257 -0.74 -4.23 -18.11
C ARG A 257 0.45 -5.01 -18.66
N ILE A 258 1.45 -4.33 -19.18
CA ILE A 258 2.66 -4.93 -19.74
C ILE A 258 3.84 -4.35 -18.98
N GLY A 259 4.61 -5.21 -18.31
CA GLY A 259 5.91 -4.90 -17.75
C GLY A 259 6.97 -5.57 -18.61
N SER A 260 7.72 -4.84 -19.42
CA SER A 260 8.79 -5.40 -20.26
C SER A 260 9.96 -4.41 -20.39
N SER A 261 11.13 -4.94 -20.68
CA SER A 261 12.31 -4.16 -21.04
C SER A 261 12.38 -3.83 -22.54
N LEU A 262 11.58 -4.50 -23.37
CA LEU A 262 11.43 -4.20 -24.79
C LEU A 262 10.59 -2.96 -25.03
N ARG A 263 10.85 -2.32 -26.17
CA ARG A 263 10.16 -1.10 -26.59
C ARG A 263 9.90 -1.14 -28.09
N PRO A 264 8.78 -1.74 -28.51
CA PRO A 264 8.41 -1.75 -29.91
C PRO A 264 7.80 -0.41 -30.31
N ARG A 265 8.31 0.17 -31.39
CA ARG A 265 7.76 1.37 -32.03
C ARG A 265 6.37 1.10 -32.61
N GLY A 266 5.44 2.04 -32.42
CA GLY A 266 4.05 1.92 -32.87
C GLY A 266 3.16 1.00 -32.02
N LEU A 267 3.67 0.41 -30.93
CA LEU A 267 2.93 -0.56 -30.10
C LEU A 267 1.60 0.02 -29.58
N LEU A 268 1.56 1.31 -29.23
CA LEU A 268 0.34 1.95 -28.73
C LEU A 268 -0.78 1.86 -29.77
N CYS A 269 -0.52 2.37 -30.97
CA CYS A 269 -1.48 2.39 -32.07
C CYS A 269 -1.96 0.99 -32.40
N MET A 270 -1.06 0.00 -32.41
CA MET A 270 -1.40 -1.39 -32.68
C MET A 270 -2.30 -2.01 -31.60
N LEU A 271 -1.96 -1.81 -30.33
CA LEU A 271 -2.76 -2.34 -29.22
C LEU A 271 -4.16 -1.71 -29.22
N LEU A 272 -4.27 -0.40 -29.41
CA LEU A 272 -5.56 0.29 -29.42
C LEU A 272 -6.41 -0.05 -30.65
N THR A 273 -5.77 -0.29 -31.80
CA THR A 273 -6.46 -0.78 -33.00
C THR A 273 -6.99 -2.19 -32.83
N THR A 274 -6.23 -3.06 -32.16
CA THR A 274 -6.60 -4.48 -31.95
C THR A 274 -7.52 -4.71 -30.75
N LEU A 275 -7.55 -3.79 -29.79
CA LEU A 275 -8.27 -3.90 -28.52
C LEU A 275 -9.19 -2.69 -28.28
N PRO A 276 -10.29 -2.53 -29.04
CA PRO A 276 -11.13 -1.34 -28.96
C PRO A 276 -11.86 -1.17 -27.61
N CYS A 277 -12.10 -2.26 -26.88
CA CYS A 277 -12.77 -2.26 -25.57
C CYS A 277 -11.81 -1.96 -24.40
N LEU A 278 -10.55 -1.65 -24.68
CA LEU A 278 -9.55 -1.42 -23.66
C LEU A 278 -9.83 -0.09 -22.93
N GLU A 279 -10.04 -0.16 -21.62
CA GLU A 279 -10.27 1.00 -20.75
C GLU A 279 -8.97 1.44 -20.06
N ILE A 280 -8.12 0.48 -19.69
CA ILE A 280 -6.87 0.71 -18.97
C ILE A 280 -5.72 0.04 -19.72
N LEU A 281 -4.79 0.85 -20.20
CA LEU A 281 -3.52 0.42 -20.76
C LEU A 281 -2.37 0.91 -19.88
N VAL A 282 -1.54 -0.02 -19.42
CA VAL A 282 -0.35 0.29 -18.63
C VAL A 282 0.85 -0.41 -19.25
N PHE A 283 1.83 0.35 -19.71
CA PHE A 283 3.11 -0.16 -20.15
C PHE A 283 4.22 0.36 -19.25
N ARG A 284 4.93 -0.54 -18.57
CA ARG A 284 6.00 -0.20 -17.63
C ARG A 284 7.32 -0.82 -18.05
N PRO A 285 8.42 -0.05 -18.01
CA PRO A 285 9.74 -0.64 -18.14
C PRO A 285 10.02 -1.54 -16.93
N SER A 286 10.69 -2.67 -17.17
CA SER A 286 11.30 -3.41 -16.07
C SER A 286 12.37 -2.54 -15.39
N PRO A 287 12.39 -2.41 -14.05
CA PRO A 287 13.36 -1.58 -13.34
C PRO A 287 14.81 -2.07 -13.52
N ASP A 288 14.99 -3.35 -13.81
CA ASP A 288 16.30 -4.00 -13.90
C ASP A 288 17.06 -3.66 -15.19
N THR A 289 16.40 -3.06 -16.19
CA THR A 289 17.02 -2.78 -17.49
C THR A 289 17.48 -1.33 -17.59
N LYS A 290 18.74 -1.10 -17.19
CA LYS A 290 19.49 0.14 -17.47
C LYS A 290 19.66 0.37 -18.97
N GLN A 291 19.78 -0.70 -19.75
CA GLN A 291 19.88 -0.67 -21.21
C GLN A 291 18.49 -0.89 -21.80
N ARG A 292 18.08 0.03 -22.68
CA ARG A 292 16.73 0.08 -23.27
C ARG A 292 16.84 -0.32 -24.73
N TYR A 293 16.08 -1.33 -25.14
CA TYR A 293 16.16 -1.91 -26.49
C TYR A 293 15.04 -1.35 -27.35
N THR A 294 15.39 -0.63 -28.41
CA THR A 294 14.45 -0.24 -29.47
C THR A 294 14.31 -1.41 -30.45
N VAL A 295 13.08 -1.88 -30.63
CA VAL A 295 12.75 -2.87 -31.66
C VAL A 295 12.32 -2.09 -32.92
N PRO A 296 12.57 -2.58 -34.15
CA PRO A 296 12.09 -1.93 -35.36
C PRO A 296 10.60 -1.60 -35.31
N THR A 297 10.20 -0.55 -36.03
CA THR A 297 8.81 -0.18 -36.23
C THR A 297 8.07 -1.36 -36.84
N TRP A 298 6.90 -1.68 -36.29
CA TRP A 298 6.09 -2.76 -36.83
C TRP A 298 5.45 -2.32 -38.13
N ASP A 299 5.29 -3.28 -39.02
CA ASP A 299 4.55 -3.10 -40.26
C ASP A 299 3.05 -3.02 -39.94
N ASP A 300 2.49 -1.82 -40.08
CA ASP A 300 1.08 -1.52 -39.81
C ASP A 300 0.16 -1.86 -41.00
N THR A 301 0.72 -2.29 -42.14
CA THR A 301 -0.05 -2.58 -43.37
C THR A 301 -1.12 -3.66 -43.21
N TYR A 302 -0.98 -4.53 -42.20
CA TYR A 302 -1.93 -5.61 -41.91
C TYR A 302 -2.99 -5.27 -40.86
N LEU A 303 -2.95 -4.05 -40.30
CA LEU A 303 -3.91 -3.65 -39.27
C LEU A 303 -5.22 -3.19 -39.89
N SER A 304 -6.32 -3.52 -39.24
CA SER A 304 -7.62 -2.93 -39.57
C SER A 304 -7.59 -1.42 -39.34
N THR A 305 -8.46 -0.69 -40.04
CA THR A 305 -8.67 0.74 -39.78
C THR A 305 -8.99 0.96 -38.29
N PRO A 306 -8.27 1.84 -37.58
CA PRO A 306 -8.51 2.12 -36.17
C PRO A 306 -9.96 2.58 -35.93
N ARG A 307 -10.49 2.27 -34.75
CA ARG A 307 -11.82 2.69 -34.30
C ARG A 307 -11.66 3.47 -33.00
N ALA A 308 -12.68 4.26 -32.65
CA ALA A 308 -12.75 4.87 -31.33
C ALA A 308 -12.66 3.79 -30.24
N THR A 309 -11.81 4.01 -29.26
CA THR A 309 -11.55 3.09 -28.15
C THR A 309 -12.21 3.59 -26.88
N SER A 310 -12.46 2.68 -25.94
CA SER A 310 -12.96 3.01 -24.60
C SER A 310 -11.85 3.42 -23.62
N LEU A 311 -10.67 3.80 -24.12
CA LEU A 311 -9.50 4.05 -23.29
C LEU A 311 -9.70 5.27 -22.40
N ARG A 312 -9.65 5.05 -21.07
CA ARG A 312 -9.76 6.09 -20.04
C ARG A 312 -8.46 6.33 -19.29
N HIS A 313 -7.63 5.30 -19.19
CA HIS A 313 -6.37 5.33 -18.43
C HIS A 313 -5.22 4.84 -19.27
N LEU A 314 -4.23 5.71 -19.46
CA LEU A 314 -2.99 5.38 -20.14
C LEU A 314 -1.79 5.66 -19.23
N GLU A 315 -1.08 4.61 -18.82
CA GLU A 315 0.32 4.73 -18.38
C GLU A 315 1.19 4.26 -19.53
N TRP A 316 1.85 5.19 -20.19
CA TRP A 316 2.68 4.90 -21.35
C TRP A 316 4.11 5.35 -21.13
N MET A 317 5.00 4.66 -21.82
CA MET A 317 6.41 5.00 -21.85
C MET A 317 6.76 5.27 -23.30
N ASN A 318 6.93 6.55 -23.64
CA ASN A 318 7.12 6.95 -25.02
C ASN A 318 8.61 7.03 -25.40
N HIS A 319 8.90 6.80 -26.68
CA HIS A 319 10.09 7.32 -27.35
C HIS A 319 9.70 8.63 -28.04
N TRP A 320 10.37 9.70 -27.66
CA TRP A 320 10.09 11.03 -28.21
C TRP A 320 10.83 11.27 -29.53
N ASP A 321 10.98 10.23 -30.35
CA ASP A 321 11.35 10.41 -31.74
C ASP A 321 10.09 10.76 -32.56
N SER A 322 10.12 10.54 -33.88
CA SER A 322 9.00 10.81 -34.78
C SER A 322 7.69 10.15 -34.37
N ASP A 323 7.75 9.04 -33.61
CA ASP A 323 6.58 8.22 -33.32
C ASP A 323 5.71 8.84 -32.23
N GLY A 324 6.29 9.63 -31.33
CA GLY A 324 5.51 10.27 -30.26
C GLY A 324 4.40 11.16 -30.80
N MET A 325 4.67 11.92 -31.87
CA MET A 325 3.66 12.77 -32.52
C MET A 325 2.56 11.95 -33.20
N THR A 326 2.94 10.84 -33.84
CA THR A 326 1.99 9.90 -34.44
C THR A 326 1.07 9.30 -33.37
N GLU A 327 1.63 8.88 -32.24
CA GLU A 327 0.88 8.37 -31.09
C GLU A 327 -0.04 9.43 -30.48
N ALA A 328 0.41 10.68 -30.34
CA ALA A 328 -0.41 11.78 -29.82
C ALA A 328 -1.63 12.03 -30.72
N ASN A 329 -1.41 12.13 -32.03
CA ASN A 329 -2.48 12.32 -33.02
C ASN A 329 -3.43 11.13 -33.05
N PHE A 330 -2.92 9.90 -32.88
CA PHE A 330 -3.74 8.71 -32.79
C PHE A 330 -4.65 8.76 -31.55
N LEU A 331 -4.10 9.08 -30.37
CA LEU A 331 -4.89 9.22 -29.14
C LEU A 331 -5.96 10.31 -29.28
N ALA A 332 -5.58 11.47 -29.83
CA ALA A 332 -6.50 12.58 -30.11
C ALA A 332 -7.66 12.17 -31.02
N ALA A 333 -7.40 11.35 -32.04
CA ALA A 333 -8.42 10.92 -33.00
C ALA A 333 -9.32 9.78 -32.47
N TYR A 334 -8.77 8.86 -31.66
CA TYR A 334 -9.44 7.59 -31.34
C TYR A 334 -9.69 7.35 -29.84
N CYS A 335 -9.28 8.25 -28.95
CA CYS A 335 -9.45 8.11 -27.50
C CYS A 335 -10.13 9.35 -26.87
N PRO A 336 -11.38 9.67 -27.25
CA PRO A 336 -12.07 10.88 -26.75
C PRO A 336 -12.39 10.81 -25.24
N ASP A 337 -12.50 9.60 -24.68
CA ASP A 337 -12.83 9.36 -23.27
C ASP A 337 -11.61 9.28 -22.35
N LEU A 338 -10.43 9.70 -22.83
CA LEU A 338 -9.19 9.60 -22.08
C LEU A 338 -9.19 10.56 -20.87
N GLU A 339 -9.14 10.01 -19.66
CA GLU A 339 -9.23 10.76 -18.40
C GLU A 339 -7.89 10.89 -17.68
N TYR A 340 -7.03 9.89 -17.80
CA TYR A 340 -5.75 9.79 -17.11
C TYR A 340 -4.63 9.47 -18.08
N ILE A 341 -3.56 10.26 -18.01
CA ILE A 341 -2.34 10.01 -18.76
C ILE A 341 -1.12 10.15 -17.85
N LEU A 342 -0.27 9.13 -17.89
CA LEU A 342 1.09 9.17 -17.36
C LEU A 342 2.06 8.84 -18.48
N LEU A 343 2.96 9.78 -18.77
CA LEU A 343 3.99 9.66 -19.78
C LEU A 343 5.34 9.55 -19.08
N ASN A 344 5.95 8.38 -19.19
CA ASN A 344 7.26 8.12 -18.64
C ASN A 344 8.30 8.28 -19.74
N SER A 345 9.11 9.35 -19.67
CA SER A 345 10.20 9.60 -20.61
C SER A 345 11.52 9.14 -20.04
N PHE A 346 12.35 8.58 -20.92
CA PHE A 346 13.74 8.30 -20.61
C PHE A 346 14.59 8.53 -21.85
N GLY A 347 15.27 9.67 -21.91
CA GLY A 347 16.18 10.03 -22.98
C GLY A 347 16.91 11.34 -22.68
N GLU A 348 18.09 11.50 -23.28
CA GLU A 348 18.99 12.65 -23.09
C GLU A 348 18.68 13.83 -24.03
N ALA A 349 17.82 13.64 -25.04
CA ALA A 349 17.45 14.67 -26.00
C ALA A 349 16.18 15.43 -25.58
N LEU A 350 16.14 16.74 -25.89
CA LEU A 350 14.94 17.58 -25.86
C LEU A 350 13.84 16.87 -26.64
N SER A 351 12.86 16.39 -25.92
CA SER A 351 11.88 15.42 -26.38
C SER A 351 10.60 16.17 -26.72
N PRO A 352 9.89 15.96 -27.83
CA PRO A 352 8.56 16.53 -28.15
C PRO A 352 7.41 16.11 -27.20
N VAL A 353 7.68 15.93 -25.92
CA VAL A 353 6.67 15.59 -24.91
C VAL A 353 5.67 16.72 -24.71
N GLU A 354 6.13 17.96 -24.85
CA GLU A 354 5.29 19.15 -24.81
C GLU A 354 4.25 19.08 -25.93
N LEU A 355 4.69 18.88 -27.18
CA LEU A 355 3.80 18.78 -28.33
C LEU A 355 2.81 17.62 -28.22
N PHE A 356 3.25 16.47 -27.68
CA PHE A 356 2.34 15.36 -27.42
C PHE A 356 1.25 15.75 -26.42
N ALA A 357 1.65 16.34 -25.29
CA ALA A 357 0.73 16.73 -24.24
C ALA A 357 -0.24 17.80 -24.75
N GLU A 358 0.23 18.79 -25.53
CA GLU A 358 -0.61 19.80 -26.18
C GLU A 358 -1.65 19.18 -27.11
N ILE A 359 -1.24 18.27 -28.01
CA ILE A 359 -2.16 17.58 -28.94
C ILE A 359 -3.22 16.83 -28.15
N VAL A 360 -2.82 16.07 -27.14
CA VAL A 360 -3.74 15.24 -26.39
C VAL A 360 -4.68 16.09 -25.55
N GLN A 361 -4.19 17.12 -24.86
CA GLN A 361 -5.05 18.04 -24.10
C GLN A 361 -6.06 18.77 -24.98
N LYS A 362 -5.64 19.19 -26.18
CA LYS A 362 -6.50 19.90 -27.12
C LYS A 362 -7.67 19.05 -27.61
N ASN A 363 -7.48 17.74 -27.74
CA ASN A 363 -8.47 16.84 -28.35
C ASN A 363 -9.17 15.90 -27.36
N CYS A 364 -8.58 15.62 -26.20
CA CYS A 364 -9.15 14.77 -25.15
C CYS A 364 -9.74 15.65 -24.03
N HIS A 365 -10.94 16.20 -24.25
CA HIS A 365 -11.59 17.13 -23.32
C HIS A 365 -11.97 16.54 -21.95
N ASN A 366 -11.93 15.22 -21.81
CA ASN A 366 -12.18 14.49 -20.56
C ASN A 366 -10.92 14.30 -19.71
N LEU A 367 -9.76 14.81 -20.14
CA LEU A 367 -8.49 14.64 -19.44
C LEU A 367 -8.51 15.35 -18.08
N LYS A 368 -8.53 14.56 -17.00
CA LYS A 368 -8.54 15.03 -15.60
C LYS A 368 -7.16 14.95 -14.95
N GLN A 369 -6.30 14.04 -15.39
CA GLN A 369 -4.97 13.85 -14.83
C GLN A 369 -3.89 13.76 -15.90
N LEU A 370 -2.86 14.58 -15.75
CA LEU A 370 -1.67 14.57 -16.59
C LEU A 370 -0.42 14.40 -15.72
N THR A 371 0.34 13.34 -15.96
CA THR A 371 1.61 13.07 -15.30
C THR A 371 2.73 12.97 -16.33
N LEU A 372 3.71 13.84 -16.20
CA LEU A 372 4.87 13.97 -17.08
C LEU A 372 6.14 13.60 -16.29
N GLY A 373 6.61 12.36 -16.48
CA GLY A 373 7.85 11.84 -15.90
C GLY A 373 7.71 10.49 -15.16
N VAL A 374 8.74 10.13 -14.39
CA VAL A 374 8.89 8.77 -13.80
C VAL A 374 8.04 8.58 -12.54
N THR A 375 7.57 9.67 -11.94
CA THR A 375 6.94 9.65 -10.63
C THR A 375 5.53 9.09 -10.69
N ARG A 376 5.30 8.02 -9.92
CA ARG A 376 3.98 7.39 -9.81
C ARG A 376 3.35 7.83 -8.50
N ILE A 377 2.30 8.63 -8.61
CA ILE A 377 1.36 8.85 -7.52
C ILE A 377 0.37 7.70 -7.62
N ASP A 378 0.55 6.67 -6.79
CA ASP A 378 -0.40 5.56 -6.72
C ASP A 378 -1.68 6.07 -6.04
N ARG A 379 -2.45 6.86 -6.77
CA ARG A 379 -3.85 7.13 -6.43
C ARG A 379 -4.69 5.97 -6.90
N HIS A 380 -5.56 5.52 -6.02
CA HIS A 380 -6.65 4.67 -6.45
C HIS A 380 -7.52 5.49 -7.39
N LEU A 381 -7.65 5.04 -8.65
CA LEU A 381 -8.56 5.60 -9.67
C LEU A 381 -10.00 5.81 -9.17
N ARG A 382 -10.35 5.21 -8.03
CA ARG A 382 -11.66 5.27 -7.39
C ARG A 382 -11.98 6.64 -6.76
N ASP A 383 -10.99 7.46 -6.46
CA ASP A 383 -11.20 8.75 -5.78
C ASP A 383 -11.29 9.95 -6.73
N ILE A 384 -11.17 9.71 -8.05
CA ILE A 384 -11.51 10.71 -9.06
C ILE A 384 -13.04 10.82 -9.06
N GLY A 385 -13.59 11.49 -8.05
CA GLY A 385 -15.03 11.62 -7.87
C GLY A 385 -15.70 12.06 -9.17
N THR A 386 -16.84 11.46 -9.47
CA THR A 386 -17.68 11.80 -10.62
C THR A 386 -18.29 13.18 -10.39
N ARG A 387 -17.49 14.24 -10.53
CA ARG A 387 -17.98 15.60 -10.73
C ARG A 387 -18.18 15.74 -12.24
N PRO A 388 -19.41 15.64 -12.75
CA PRO A 388 -19.66 15.49 -14.19
C PRO A 388 -19.34 16.75 -15.02
N ASP A 389 -19.10 17.91 -14.40
CA ASP A 389 -19.22 19.20 -15.12
C ASP A 389 -17.95 20.05 -15.22
N VAL A 390 -16.79 19.58 -14.75
CA VAL A 390 -15.55 20.37 -14.81
C VAL A 390 -14.59 19.79 -15.85
N HIS A 391 -14.52 20.43 -17.01
CA HIS A 391 -13.53 20.14 -18.05
C HIS A 391 -12.18 20.74 -17.71
N GLY A 392 -11.11 19.95 -17.79
CA GLY A 392 -9.73 20.39 -17.58
C GLY A 392 -8.95 19.50 -16.62
N VAL A 393 -7.63 19.68 -16.60
CA VAL A 393 -6.73 18.92 -15.74
C VAL A 393 -6.90 19.38 -14.28
N ARG A 394 -7.20 18.42 -13.41
CA ARG A 394 -7.34 18.61 -11.96
C ARG A 394 -6.10 18.15 -11.21
N TYR A 395 -5.40 17.15 -11.75
CA TYR A 395 -4.21 16.56 -11.14
C TYR A 395 -3.04 16.68 -12.12
N LEU A 396 -2.08 17.56 -11.80
CA LEU A 396 -0.91 17.79 -12.63
C LEU A 396 0.35 17.33 -11.89
N THR A 397 1.14 16.49 -12.54
CA THR A 397 2.45 16.07 -12.04
C THR A 397 3.51 16.31 -13.11
N LEU A 398 4.49 17.14 -12.77
CA LEU A 398 5.60 17.51 -13.63
C LEU A 398 6.90 17.10 -12.94
N ASN A 399 7.66 16.22 -13.56
CA ASN A 399 8.98 15.82 -13.08
C ASN A 399 10.03 16.21 -14.13
N THR A 400 10.85 17.20 -13.80
CA THR A 400 11.86 17.75 -14.71
C THR A 400 13.11 16.87 -14.87
N GLN A 401 13.13 15.67 -14.27
CA GLN A 401 14.03 14.62 -14.75
C GLN A 401 13.75 14.28 -16.22
N MET A 402 12.54 14.59 -16.69
CA MET A 402 12.24 14.73 -18.10
C MET A 402 12.58 16.16 -18.54
N PRO A 403 13.32 16.36 -19.65
CA PRO A 403 13.59 17.70 -20.17
C PRO A 403 12.25 18.31 -20.60
N LEU A 404 11.76 19.24 -19.78
CA LEU A 404 10.53 20.00 -20.01
C LEU A 404 10.92 21.47 -20.20
N ASN A 405 10.41 22.08 -21.26
CA ASN A 405 10.51 23.53 -21.41
C ASN A 405 9.76 24.23 -20.25
N SER A 406 10.41 25.19 -19.58
CA SER A 406 9.80 25.95 -18.50
C SER A 406 8.59 26.77 -18.96
N THR A 407 8.60 27.30 -20.19
CA THR A 407 7.46 28.04 -20.76
C THR A 407 6.25 27.13 -20.92
N PHE A 408 6.45 25.91 -21.43
CA PHE A 408 5.37 24.92 -21.56
C PHE A 408 4.77 24.54 -20.21
N ALA A 409 5.61 24.32 -19.19
CA ALA A 409 5.13 24.03 -17.84
C ALA A 409 4.32 25.20 -17.25
N GLN A 410 4.70 26.45 -17.54
CA GLN A 410 3.92 27.63 -17.17
C GLN A 410 2.60 27.70 -17.92
N ASP A 411 2.61 27.50 -19.24
CA ASP A 411 1.42 27.53 -20.09
C ASP A 411 0.39 26.49 -19.62
N LEU A 412 0.85 25.29 -19.24
CA LEU A 412 0.01 24.26 -18.62
C LEU A 412 -0.67 24.71 -17.33
N LEU A 413 0.06 25.39 -16.46
CA LEU A 413 -0.48 25.88 -15.19
C LEU A 413 -1.50 27.01 -15.42
N VAL A 414 -1.24 27.90 -16.37
CA VAL A 414 -2.16 28.98 -16.76
C VAL A 414 -3.43 28.40 -17.37
N GLN A 415 -3.28 27.47 -18.32
CA GLN A 415 -4.40 26.84 -19.01
C GLN A 415 -5.35 26.11 -18.05
N HIS A 416 -4.82 25.53 -16.98
CA HIS A 416 -5.58 24.73 -16.02
C HIS A 416 -5.74 25.39 -14.65
N GLU A 417 -5.43 26.68 -14.52
CA GLU A 417 -5.45 27.42 -13.25
C GLU A 417 -6.77 27.22 -12.49
N GLN A 418 -7.90 27.32 -13.20
CA GLN A 418 -9.23 27.24 -12.60
C GLN A 418 -9.65 25.81 -12.20
N THR A 419 -9.06 24.79 -12.79
CA THR A 419 -9.45 23.39 -12.58
C THR A 419 -8.48 22.62 -11.69
N LEU A 420 -7.25 23.15 -11.53
CA LEU A 420 -6.18 22.49 -10.82
C LEU A 420 -6.52 22.36 -9.33
N GLU A 421 -6.61 21.11 -8.88
CA GLU A 421 -6.79 20.75 -7.48
C GLU A 421 -5.49 20.28 -6.85
N GLU A 422 -4.58 19.71 -7.64
CA GLU A 422 -3.32 19.17 -7.15
C GLU A 422 -2.17 19.38 -8.11
N LEU A 423 -1.06 19.84 -7.54
CA LEU A 423 0.17 20.10 -8.27
C LEU A 423 1.34 19.40 -7.61
N HIS A 424 1.99 18.52 -8.37
CA HIS A 424 3.22 17.87 -7.98
C HIS A 424 4.32 18.30 -8.93
N TYR A 425 5.27 19.07 -8.45
CA TYR A 425 6.40 19.58 -9.22
C TYR A 425 7.70 19.06 -8.63
N ILE A 426 8.45 18.27 -9.39
CA ILE A 426 9.72 17.69 -8.96
C ILE A 426 10.79 18.20 -9.92
N SER A 427 11.64 19.12 -9.47
CA SER A 427 12.73 19.62 -10.30
C SER A 427 13.98 18.74 -10.23
N THR A 428 14.89 18.92 -11.18
CA THR A 428 16.24 18.37 -11.12
C THR A 428 17.08 19.23 -10.19
N PRO A 429 17.95 18.63 -9.36
CA PRO A 429 18.86 19.38 -8.51
C PRO A 429 19.84 20.22 -9.35
N GLY A 430 20.11 21.44 -8.90
CA GLY A 430 21.17 22.29 -9.45
C GLY A 430 20.73 23.31 -10.50
N VAL A 431 19.44 23.37 -10.86
CA VAL A 431 18.91 24.46 -11.69
C VAL A 431 18.63 25.67 -10.79
N ASP A 432 19.34 26.77 -11.03
CA ASP A 432 19.13 28.05 -10.35
C ASP A 432 18.23 28.95 -11.20
N PHE A 433 17.07 29.32 -10.65
CA PHE A 433 16.08 30.18 -11.30
C PHE A 433 16.17 31.65 -10.86
N SER A 434 17.24 32.04 -10.17
CA SER A 434 17.39 33.39 -9.57
C SER A 434 17.45 34.56 -10.58
N THR A 435 17.59 34.30 -11.88
CA THR A 435 17.87 35.33 -12.91
C THR A 435 16.65 35.84 -13.68
N LEU A 436 15.45 35.30 -13.46
CA LEU A 436 14.27 35.61 -14.27
C LEU A 436 13.42 36.72 -13.66
N ARG A 437 13.07 37.73 -14.48
CA ARG A 437 12.53 39.03 -14.02
C ARG A 437 11.04 39.26 -14.27
N ASP A 438 10.37 38.43 -15.07
CA ASP A 438 8.95 38.58 -15.38
C ASP A 438 8.16 37.39 -14.84
N THR A 439 7.67 37.52 -13.60
CA THR A 439 6.91 36.45 -12.92
C THR A 439 5.44 36.50 -13.35
N LEU A 440 5.00 35.46 -14.05
CA LEU A 440 3.59 35.27 -14.34
C LEU A 440 2.84 34.90 -13.05
N HIS A 441 1.80 35.66 -12.70
CA HIS A 441 1.03 35.43 -11.47
C HIS A 441 -0.07 34.40 -11.69
N ILE A 442 0.19 33.15 -11.30
CA ILE A 442 -0.79 32.07 -11.33
C ILE A 442 -1.45 31.96 -9.94
N GLN A 443 -2.78 31.86 -9.91
CA GLN A 443 -3.60 31.82 -8.70
C GLN A 443 -4.64 30.69 -8.80
N PRO A 444 -4.25 29.42 -8.65
CA PRO A 444 -5.16 28.30 -8.81
C PRO A 444 -6.13 28.22 -7.61
N PRO A 445 -7.39 28.69 -7.73
CA PRO A 445 -8.24 28.92 -6.56
C PRO A 445 -8.74 27.61 -5.94
N ASN A 446 -8.63 26.51 -6.68
CA ASN A 446 -9.07 25.18 -6.29
C ASN A 446 -7.92 24.28 -5.81
N LEU A 447 -6.68 24.78 -5.75
CA LEU A 447 -5.53 23.99 -5.35
C LEU A 447 -5.63 23.60 -3.87
N ARG A 448 -5.68 22.29 -3.62
CA ARG A 448 -5.77 21.65 -2.29
C ARG A 448 -4.51 20.91 -1.91
N TRP A 449 -3.75 20.41 -2.88
CA TRP A 449 -2.49 19.70 -2.65
C TRP A 449 -1.35 20.30 -3.46
N LEU A 450 -0.27 20.68 -2.78
CA LEU A 450 0.97 21.13 -3.41
C LEU A 450 2.14 20.27 -2.94
N ALA A 451 2.83 19.63 -3.88
CA ALA A 451 4.08 18.93 -3.65
C ALA A 451 5.18 19.56 -4.51
N VAL A 452 6.23 20.09 -3.89
CA VAL A 452 7.38 20.71 -4.58
C VAL A 452 8.67 20.06 -4.09
N ALA A 453 9.48 19.58 -5.02
CA ALA A 453 10.81 19.04 -4.72
C ALA A 453 11.91 19.80 -5.46
N TYR A 454 13.03 20.04 -4.77
CA TYR A 454 14.22 20.79 -5.22
C TYR A 454 13.95 22.28 -5.44
N SER A 455 14.10 22.80 -6.66
CA SER A 455 13.88 24.22 -6.98
C SER A 455 12.46 24.41 -7.50
N PRO A 456 11.70 25.45 -7.10
CA PRO A 456 10.36 25.70 -7.65
C PRO A 456 10.42 26.07 -9.14
N LEU A 457 9.34 25.80 -9.88
CA LEU A 457 9.18 26.28 -11.25
C LEU A 457 9.16 27.81 -11.27
N GLU A 458 9.63 28.40 -12.36
CA GLU A 458 9.59 29.85 -12.61
C GLU A 458 8.21 30.47 -12.35
N GLY A 459 7.13 29.84 -12.84
CA GLY A 459 5.76 30.29 -12.62
C GLY A 459 5.26 30.16 -11.17
N LEU A 460 5.98 29.43 -10.32
CA LEU A 460 5.69 29.34 -8.87
C LEU A 460 6.53 30.35 -8.08
N HIS A 461 7.46 31.07 -8.70
CA HIS A 461 8.33 32.00 -8.02
C HIS A 461 7.69 33.41 -7.93
N PRO A 462 7.74 34.08 -6.76
CA PRO A 462 8.25 33.58 -5.48
C PRO A 462 7.26 32.63 -4.80
N LEU A 463 7.74 31.46 -4.37
CA LEU A 463 6.92 30.41 -3.75
C LEU A 463 6.04 30.89 -2.57
N PRO A 464 6.50 31.81 -1.69
CA PRO A 464 5.65 32.39 -0.66
C PRO A 464 4.39 33.07 -1.22
N ALA A 465 4.51 33.83 -2.31
CA ALA A 465 3.37 34.54 -2.92
C ALA A 465 2.41 33.58 -3.65
N PHE A 466 2.95 32.53 -4.26
CA PHE A 466 2.12 31.47 -4.86
C PHE A 466 1.31 30.72 -3.78
N ILE A 467 1.93 30.40 -2.65
CA ILE A 467 1.23 29.71 -1.57
C ILE A 467 0.11 30.58 -0.99
N THR A 468 0.36 31.88 -0.76
CA THR A 468 -0.67 32.79 -0.24
C THR A 468 -1.81 33.04 -1.22
N SER A 469 -1.61 32.84 -2.53
CA SER A 469 -2.68 32.94 -3.53
C SER A 469 -3.58 31.71 -3.60
N CYS A 470 -3.27 30.63 -2.86
CA CYS A 470 -4.01 29.37 -2.87
C CYS A 470 -4.82 29.18 -1.57
N PRO A 471 -6.01 29.79 -1.41
CA PRO A 471 -6.74 29.80 -0.13
C PRO A 471 -7.29 28.42 0.29
N ARG A 472 -7.40 27.48 -0.64
CA ARG A 472 -7.93 26.12 -0.41
C ARG A 472 -6.84 25.09 -0.12
N LEU A 473 -5.58 25.52 0.03
CA LEU A 473 -4.47 24.60 0.19
C LEU A 473 -4.55 23.88 1.54
N GLU A 474 -4.67 22.55 1.49
CA GLU A 474 -4.85 21.68 2.66
C GLU A 474 -3.58 20.86 2.95
N THR A 475 -2.90 20.42 1.90
CA THR A 475 -1.71 19.57 2.00
C THR A 475 -0.53 20.21 1.27
N ILE A 476 0.59 20.36 1.97
CA ILE A 476 1.84 20.85 1.41
C ILE A 476 2.95 19.87 1.69
N GLN A 477 3.70 19.52 0.65
CA GLN A 477 4.88 18.68 0.75
C GLN A 477 6.06 19.38 0.07
N LEU A 478 7.05 19.77 0.86
CA LEU A 478 8.27 20.39 0.39
C LEU A 478 9.42 19.42 0.59
N ASP A 479 10.18 19.14 -0.46
CA ASP A 479 11.35 18.27 -0.39
C ASP A 479 12.60 18.94 -0.97
N ARG A 480 13.66 19.12 -0.19
CA ARG A 480 14.87 19.84 -0.62
C ARG A 480 14.63 21.27 -1.12
N VAL A 481 13.52 21.87 -0.72
CA VAL A 481 13.17 23.28 -0.98
C VAL A 481 13.82 24.16 0.09
N LYS A 482 14.20 25.39 -0.28
CA LYS A 482 14.71 26.36 0.69
C LYS A 482 13.56 26.97 1.51
N LEU A 483 13.48 26.65 2.80
CA LEU A 483 12.59 27.30 3.76
C LEU A 483 13.16 28.67 4.14
N THR A 484 12.58 29.72 3.57
CA THR A 484 12.91 31.11 3.90
C THR A 484 11.93 31.68 4.94
N PRO A 485 12.26 32.78 5.64
CA PRO A 485 11.32 33.42 6.56
C PRO A 485 10.02 33.89 5.87
N GLY A 486 10.09 34.24 4.59
CA GLY A 486 8.90 34.55 3.80
C GLY A 486 8.01 33.31 3.58
N LEU A 487 8.62 32.16 3.31
CA LEU A 487 7.89 30.90 3.13
C LEU A 487 7.27 30.41 4.43
N ALA A 488 7.98 30.49 5.56
CA ALA A 488 7.45 30.18 6.89
C ALA A 488 6.19 31.01 7.21
N ARG A 489 6.26 32.34 6.99
CA ARG A 489 5.10 33.23 7.17
C ARG A 489 3.94 32.92 6.22
N ALA A 490 4.22 32.60 4.96
CA ALA A 490 3.19 32.20 4.01
C ALA A 490 2.46 30.92 4.44
N LEU A 491 3.19 29.91 4.94
CA LEU A 491 2.60 28.67 5.45
C LEU A 491 1.69 28.93 6.67
N LEU A 492 2.11 29.81 7.58
CA LEU A 492 1.30 30.21 8.76
C LEU A 492 -0.01 30.90 8.39
N GLN A 493 -0.03 31.64 7.28
CA GLN A 493 -1.20 32.39 6.82
C GLN A 493 -2.26 31.52 6.13
N LEU A 494 -1.98 30.24 5.89
CA LEU A 494 -2.92 29.36 5.19
C LEU A 494 -4.06 28.94 6.12
N PRO A 495 -5.31 29.34 5.81
CA PRO A 495 -6.42 29.07 6.71
C PRO A 495 -6.81 27.59 6.73
N ASN A 496 -6.43 26.79 5.74
CA ASN A 496 -6.91 25.41 5.59
C ASN A 496 -5.79 24.36 5.67
N LEU A 497 -4.56 24.74 6.03
CA LEU A 497 -3.43 23.82 6.07
C LEU A 497 -3.63 22.75 7.15
N ARG A 498 -3.84 21.51 6.72
CA ARG A 498 -4.03 20.33 7.58
C ARG A 498 -2.83 19.40 7.59
N THR A 499 -2.05 19.38 6.52
CA THR A 499 -0.93 18.46 6.39
C THR A 499 0.28 19.18 5.83
N LEU A 500 1.38 19.15 6.58
CA LEU A 500 2.65 19.73 6.17
C LEU A 500 3.76 18.68 6.26
N SER A 501 4.48 18.50 5.16
CA SER A 501 5.67 17.64 5.09
C SER A 501 6.88 18.46 4.64
N LEU A 502 7.89 18.55 5.49
CA LEU A 502 9.18 19.18 5.22
C LEU A 502 10.27 18.11 5.19
N SER A 503 10.58 17.63 4.00
CA SER A 503 11.64 16.64 3.78
C SER A 503 12.91 17.32 3.28
N ARG A 504 14.06 17.07 3.91
CA ARG A 504 15.40 17.53 3.46
C ARG A 504 15.49 19.01 3.08
N CYS A 505 14.59 19.84 3.59
CA CYS A 505 14.52 21.24 3.22
C CYS A 505 15.78 21.96 3.70
N LEU A 506 16.20 22.96 2.92
CA LEU A 506 17.36 23.79 3.25
C LEU A 506 16.84 25.02 3.98
N GLY A 507 17.42 25.43 5.09
CA GLY A 507 16.96 26.61 5.82
C GLY A 507 17.79 26.82 7.07
N ASP A 508 17.82 28.05 7.55
CA ASP A 508 18.28 28.34 8.90
C ASP A 508 17.28 27.79 9.94
N VAL A 509 17.79 27.46 11.13
CA VAL A 509 16.96 26.92 12.22
C VAL A 509 15.84 27.88 12.60
N GLN A 510 16.09 29.19 12.53
CA GLN A 510 15.11 30.22 12.90
C GLN A 510 13.87 30.16 12.01
N SER A 511 14.00 29.96 10.71
CA SER A 511 12.85 29.84 9.79
C SER A 511 11.93 28.66 10.13
N TYR A 512 12.48 27.56 10.66
CA TYR A 512 11.67 26.43 11.15
C TYR A 512 11.01 26.77 12.48
N LEU A 513 11.73 27.40 13.40
CA LEU A 513 11.20 27.81 14.71
C LEU A 513 10.09 28.84 14.56
N ASP A 514 10.29 29.89 13.76
CA ASP A 514 9.28 30.92 13.47
C ASP A 514 7.97 30.30 12.99
N PHE A 515 8.03 29.25 12.17
CA PHE A 515 6.86 28.50 11.75
C PHE A 515 6.26 27.70 12.91
N LEU A 516 7.04 26.87 13.61
CA LEU A 516 6.53 25.98 14.65
C LEU A 516 5.95 26.76 15.84
N GLU A 517 6.66 27.77 16.32
CA GLU A 517 6.21 28.68 17.36
C GLU A 517 5.00 29.49 16.90
N GLY A 518 4.99 29.92 15.63
CA GLY A 518 3.84 30.56 15.03
C GLY A 518 2.58 29.69 15.09
N VAL A 519 2.67 28.40 14.70
CA VAL A 519 1.55 27.45 14.78
C VAL A 519 1.13 27.23 16.22
N ALA A 520 2.08 27.01 17.13
CA ALA A 520 1.80 26.78 18.55
C ALA A 520 1.15 27.99 19.24
N SER A 521 1.46 29.21 18.76
CA SER A 521 0.88 30.46 19.29
C SER A 521 -0.55 30.73 18.82
N LEU A 522 -1.03 30.04 17.79
CA LEU A 522 -2.40 30.21 17.31
C LEU A 522 -3.41 29.70 18.35
N PRO A 523 -4.57 30.36 18.51
CA PRO A 523 -5.68 29.83 19.30
C PRO A 523 -6.03 28.39 18.89
N HIS A 524 -6.42 27.55 19.85
CA HIS A 524 -6.66 26.12 19.62
C HIS A 524 -7.72 25.84 18.53
N ASP A 525 -8.69 26.72 18.33
CA ASP A 525 -9.70 26.64 17.26
C ASP A 525 -9.15 26.99 15.86
N GLN A 526 -7.99 27.65 15.81
CA GLN A 526 -7.28 28.04 14.59
C GLN A 526 -6.11 27.10 14.25
N GLN A 527 -5.63 26.30 15.22
CA GLN A 527 -4.65 25.25 14.97
C GLN A 527 -5.28 24.10 14.17
N ARG A 528 -5.12 24.16 12.85
CA ARG A 528 -5.70 23.18 11.90
C ARG A 528 -4.71 22.12 11.43
N LEU A 529 -3.45 22.20 11.84
CA LEU A 529 -2.41 21.27 11.41
C LEU A 529 -2.61 19.91 12.08
N GLU A 530 -3.22 18.98 11.36
CA GLU A 530 -3.52 17.63 11.84
C GLU A 530 -2.33 16.67 11.65
N ALA A 531 -1.50 16.88 10.62
CA ALA A 531 -0.41 15.98 10.28
C ALA A 531 0.88 16.74 9.95
N PHE A 532 1.96 16.41 10.63
CA PHE A 532 3.26 17.04 10.46
C PHE A 532 4.35 16.00 10.24
N ASN A 533 5.08 16.12 9.12
CA ASN A 533 6.25 15.31 8.81
C ASN A 533 7.48 16.22 8.67
N PHE A 534 8.54 15.93 9.41
CA PHE A 534 9.81 16.61 9.32
C PHE A 534 10.95 15.60 9.17
N VAL A 535 11.69 15.67 8.06
CA VAL A 535 12.83 14.78 7.80
C VAL A 535 14.06 15.64 7.52
N SER A 536 15.00 15.72 8.46
CA SER A 536 16.25 16.45 8.26
C SER A 536 17.41 15.53 7.90
N HIS A 537 18.11 15.85 6.81
CA HIS A 537 19.40 15.26 6.46
C HIS A 537 20.59 16.15 6.84
N ASN A 538 20.32 17.37 7.31
CA ASN A 538 21.37 18.30 7.63
C ASN A 538 21.91 18.00 9.03
N THR A 539 23.18 17.59 9.12
CA THR A 539 23.87 17.34 10.39
C THR A 539 24.69 18.54 10.87
N SER A 540 24.66 19.67 10.15
CA SER A 540 25.54 20.81 10.42
C SER A 540 25.02 21.79 11.48
N PHE A 541 23.74 21.72 11.85
CA PHE A 541 23.14 22.59 12.86
C PHE A 541 22.49 21.79 13.98
N ASP A 542 22.36 22.43 15.15
CA ASP A 542 21.60 21.85 16.25
C ASP A 542 20.11 21.82 15.92
N LEU A 543 19.52 20.62 15.92
CA LEU A 543 18.10 20.38 15.63
C LEU A 543 17.28 20.17 16.90
N ASN A 544 17.91 20.24 18.09
CA ASN A 544 17.21 20.18 19.37
C ASN A 544 16.10 21.24 19.49
N PRO A 545 16.30 22.52 19.09
CA PRO A 545 15.23 23.51 19.20
C PRO A 545 13.99 23.15 18.38
N ILE A 546 14.18 22.55 17.19
CA ILE A 546 13.08 22.13 16.32
C ILE A 546 12.31 20.98 16.97
N LEU A 547 13.04 19.99 17.50
CA LEU A 547 12.43 18.89 18.26
C LEU A 547 11.58 19.43 19.42
N VAL A 548 12.15 20.30 20.25
CA VAL A 548 11.45 20.89 21.40
C VAL A 548 10.20 21.66 20.96
N ALA A 549 10.30 22.50 19.92
CA ALA A 549 9.18 23.28 19.40
C ALA A 549 8.07 22.40 18.82
N THR A 550 8.39 21.24 18.23
CA THR A 550 7.35 20.32 17.73
C THR A 550 6.47 19.71 18.82
N GLY A 551 6.95 19.67 20.07
CA GLY A 551 6.14 19.24 21.21
C GLY A 551 4.96 20.18 21.48
N ALA A 552 5.05 21.45 21.09
CA ALA A 552 4.01 22.45 21.34
C ALA A 552 2.82 22.38 20.35
N LEU A 553 2.81 21.45 19.39
CA LEU A 553 1.79 21.36 18.35
C LEU A 553 0.55 20.59 18.82
N ALA A 554 -0.37 21.27 19.52
CA ALA A 554 -1.55 20.66 20.15
C ALA A 554 -2.50 19.94 19.16
N SER A 555 -2.67 20.48 17.94
CA SER A 555 -3.62 19.94 16.95
C SER A 555 -3.12 18.72 16.17
N VAL A 556 -1.85 18.36 16.30
CA VAL A 556 -1.25 17.30 15.48
C VAL A 556 -1.67 15.93 16.00
N THR A 557 -2.30 15.15 15.12
CA THR A 557 -2.70 13.76 15.36
C THR A 557 -1.72 12.77 14.73
N HIS A 558 -1.00 13.18 13.67
CA HIS A 558 -0.04 12.33 12.98
C HIS A 558 1.32 13.05 12.91
N LEU A 559 2.27 12.59 13.72
CA LEU A 559 3.59 13.21 13.83
C LEU A 559 4.67 12.25 13.36
N ARG A 560 5.49 12.71 12.42
CA ARG A 560 6.70 12.01 11.98
C ARG A 560 7.91 12.93 12.03
N LEU A 561 8.91 12.54 12.81
CA LEU A 561 10.15 13.28 12.97
C LEU A 561 11.34 12.36 12.68
N CYS A 562 12.08 12.61 11.60
CA CYS A 562 13.31 11.91 11.29
C CYS A 562 14.47 12.91 11.29
N ILE A 563 15.22 12.94 12.39
CA ILE A 563 16.31 13.89 12.62
C ILE A 563 17.62 13.12 12.60
N LYS A 564 18.47 13.32 11.58
CA LYS A 564 19.76 12.61 11.50
C LYS A 564 20.85 13.18 12.41
N ALA A 565 20.65 14.35 13.01
CA ALA A 565 21.58 14.91 13.99
C ALA A 565 21.43 14.18 15.34
N ARG A 566 22.50 14.15 16.14
CA ARG A 566 22.41 13.67 17.52
C ARG A 566 21.55 14.65 18.31
N SER A 567 20.60 14.13 19.07
CA SER A 567 19.80 14.93 20.00
C SER A 567 20.18 14.62 21.45
N SER A 568 20.14 15.64 22.30
CA SER A 568 20.43 15.48 23.73
C SER A 568 19.23 14.86 24.46
N LYS A 569 19.47 14.20 25.60
CA LYS A 569 18.39 13.71 26.47
C LYS A 569 17.52 14.87 26.99
N ALA A 570 18.15 16.01 27.32
CA ALA A 570 17.45 17.20 27.77
C ALA A 570 16.43 17.72 26.74
N ALA A 571 16.77 17.68 25.45
CA ALA A 571 15.85 18.08 24.39
C ALA A 571 14.65 17.12 24.24
N LEU A 572 14.83 15.82 24.53
CA LEU A 572 13.72 14.87 24.60
C LEU A 572 12.81 15.15 25.79
N GLU A 573 13.38 15.41 26.96
CA GLU A 573 12.62 15.77 28.17
C GLU A 573 11.79 17.03 27.92
N GLU A 574 12.40 18.08 27.38
CA GLU A 574 11.71 19.33 27.07
C GLU A 574 10.65 19.17 25.97
N PHE A 575 10.90 18.32 24.96
CA PHE A 575 9.87 17.93 23.99
C PHE A 575 8.67 17.26 24.66
N LEU A 576 8.92 16.32 25.59
CA LEU A 576 7.84 15.61 26.29
C LEU A 576 7.06 16.53 27.22
N ASP A 577 7.74 17.45 27.90
CA ASP A 577 7.09 18.46 28.74
C ASP A 577 6.20 19.38 27.90
N ASN A 578 6.69 19.85 26.74
CA ASN A 578 5.89 20.63 25.80
C ASN A 578 4.72 19.83 25.21
N ALA A 579 4.93 18.55 24.89
CA ALA A 579 3.90 17.66 24.36
C ALA A 579 2.80 17.35 25.38
N ALA A 580 3.16 17.26 26.66
CA ALA A 580 2.20 17.15 27.75
C ALA A 580 1.42 18.46 27.94
N ALA A 581 2.11 19.60 27.96
CA ALA A 581 1.49 20.91 28.16
C ALA A 581 0.56 21.32 27.01
N SER A 582 0.89 20.95 25.77
CA SER A 582 0.08 21.24 24.59
C SER A 582 -1.09 20.29 24.39
N GLY A 583 -1.08 19.11 25.02
CA GLY A 583 -2.07 18.04 24.77
C GLY A 583 -1.73 17.15 23.57
N LEU A 584 -0.56 17.33 22.92
CA LEU A 584 -0.09 16.46 21.83
C LEU A 584 -0.05 14.98 22.25
N ILE A 585 0.32 14.68 23.50
CA ILE A 585 0.34 13.30 24.02
C ILE A 585 -1.04 12.62 23.94
N GLU A 586 -2.10 13.38 24.19
CA GLU A 586 -3.48 12.88 24.23
C GLU A 586 -4.07 12.79 22.81
N ASN A 587 -3.71 13.74 21.94
CA ASN A 587 -4.27 13.86 20.59
C ASN A 587 -3.55 13.01 19.53
N ALA A 588 -2.29 12.62 19.77
CA ALA A 588 -1.55 11.82 18.82
C ALA A 588 -2.22 10.46 18.60
N VAL A 589 -2.45 10.13 17.34
CA VAL A 589 -2.92 8.82 16.85
C VAL A 589 -1.75 8.04 16.24
N TYR A 590 -0.80 8.74 15.63
CA TYR A 590 0.38 8.15 15.01
C TYR A 590 1.64 8.94 15.36
N LEU A 591 2.66 8.22 15.81
CA LEU A 591 3.96 8.79 16.17
C LEU A 591 5.10 7.94 15.59
N ASP A 592 5.94 8.57 14.75
CA ASP A 592 7.18 7.98 14.23
C ASP A 592 8.34 8.95 14.46
N ILE A 593 9.08 8.75 15.55
CA ILE A 593 10.27 9.55 15.87
C ILE A 593 11.53 8.69 15.68
N SER A 594 12.36 9.10 14.73
CA SER A 594 13.63 8.48 14.39
C SER A 594 14.77 9.48 14.60
N VAL A 595 15.50 9.31 15.70
CA VAL A 595 16.68 10.12 16.06
C VAL A 595 17.84 9.16 16.38
N PRO A 596 19.03 9.32 15.75
CA PRO A 596 20.18 8.48 16.04
C PRO A 596 20.54 8.48 17.52
N GLY A 597 20.63 7.27 18.10
CA GLY A 597 20.96 7.06 19.50
C GLY A 597 19.74 6.90 20.43
N TRP A 598 18.52 7.17 19.94
CA TRP A 598 17.29 6.93 20.71
C TRP A 598 16.69 5.55 20.49
N ASP A 599 17.17 4.82 19.48
CA ASP A 599 16.71 3.48 19.11
C ASP A 599 17.03 2.42 20.16
N ARG A 600 17.79 2.76 21.22
CA ARG A 600 18.18 1.86 22.31
C ARG A 600 18.01 2.52 23.68
N GLY A 601 17.42 1.79 24.61
CA GLY A 601 17.45 2.10 26.04
C GLY A 601 16.41 3.12 26.51
N GLU A 602 16.86 4.10 27.29
CA GLU A 602 16.01 4.98 28.11
C GLU A 602 15.09 5.90 27.28
N SER A 603 15.59 6.51 26.19
CA SER A 603 14.82 7.44 25.35
C SER A 603 13.59 6.79 24.71
N ARG A 604 13.74 5.55 24.21
CA ARG A 604 12.61 4.79 23.64
C ARG A 604 11.56 4.50 24.71
N ASN A 605 11.99 4.08 25.90
CA ASN A 605 11.09 3.82 27.01
C ASN A 605 10.35 5.09 27.45
N MET A 606 11.00 6.26 27.41
CA MET A 606 10.36 7.55 27.69
C MET A 606 9.25 7.86 26.69
N LEU A 607 9.52 7.69 25.39
CA LEU A 607 8.51 7.90 24.33
C LEU A 607 7.35 6.89 24.44
N GLU A 608 7.64 5.60 24.60
CA GLU A 608 6.60 4.56 24.75
C GLU A 608 5.75 4.79 26.00
N LYS A 609 6.34 5.25 27.10
CA LYS A 609 5.62 5.57 28.35
C LYS A 609 4.77 6.83 28.22
N ALA A 610 5.24 7.85 27.50
CA ALA A 610 4.48 9.07 27.29
C ALA A 610 3.31 8.84 26.34
N PHE A 611 3.49 8.07 25.26
CA PHE A 611 2.52 7.91 24.19
C PHE A 611 1.83 6.52 24.17
N VAL A 612 1.54 5.93 25.33
CA VAL A 612 0.95 4.58 25.45
C VAL A 612 -0.31 4.39 24.58
N ASN A 613 -1.11 5.44 24.42
CA ASN A 613 -2.37 5.39 23.67
C ASN A 613 -2.19 5.43 22.13
N THR A 614 -1.02 5.83 21.62
CA THR A 614 -0.76 5.92 20.17
C THR A 614 -0.48 4.57 19.51
N HIS A 615 -0.19 3.53 20.31
CA HIS A 615 0.25 2.22 19.80
C HIS A 615 -0.90 1.23 19.55
N GLY A 616 -2.12 1.71 19.29
CA GLY A 616 -3.15 0.87 18.69
C GLY A 616 -2.59 0.16 17.45
N SER A 617 -2.85 -1.13 17.29
CA SER A 617 -2.32 -1.90 16.17
C SER A 617 -2.96 -1.41 14.85
N LEU A 618 -2.35 -0.40 14.23
CA LEU A 618 -2.75 0.07 12.91
C LEU A 618 -2.56 -1.06 11.91
N SER A 619 -3.58 -1.31 11.11
CA SER A 619 -3.46 -2.20 9.97
C SER A 619 -2.43 -1.66 8.97
N LYS A 620 -1.83 -2.55 8.19
CA LYS A 620 -0.89 -2.15 7.13
C LYS A 620 -1.50 -1.11 6.17
N GLN A 621 -2.79 -1.23 5.87
CA GLN A 621 -3.47 -0.30 4.97
C GLN A 621 -3.61 1.10 5.59
N GLU A 622 -3.86 1.20 6.90
CA GLU A 622 -3.88 2.47 7.61
C GLU A 622 -2.49 3.10 7.65
N LEU A 623 -1.45 2.31 7.91
CA LEU A 623 -0.06 2.78 7.85
C LEU A 623 0.32 3.28 6.45
N ASP A 624 -0.04 2.55 5.40
CA ASP A 624 0.21 2.97 4.01
C ASP A 624 -0.53 4.28 3.68
N ALA A 625 -1.76 4.47 4.18
CA ALA A 625 -2.53 5.71 4.01
C ALA A 625 -1.93 6.89 4.80
N ILE A 626 -1.48 6.66 6.03
CA ILE A 626 -0.78 7.65 6.85
C ILE A 626 0.53 8.06 6.18
N HIS A 627 1.32 7.09 5.72
CA HIS A 627 2.56 7.37 5.00
C HIS A 627 2.30 8.12 3.70
N HIS A 628 1.25 7.79 2.95
CA HIS A 628 0.86 8.55 1.78
C HIS A 628 0.54 10.02 2.14
N ARG A 629 -0.26 10.24 3.18
CA ARG A 629 -0.62 11.57 3.69
C ARG A 629 0.62 12.37 4.12
N LEU A 630 1.55 11.73 4.82
CA LEU A 630 2.80 12.33 5.32
C LEU A 630 3.92 12.44 4.25
N GLY A 631 3.62 12.25 2.96
CA GLY A 631 4.61 12.43 1.89
C GLY A 631 5.62 11.29 1.76
N GLY A 632 5.30 10.11 2.29
CA GLY A 632 6.07 8.87 2.12
C GLY A 632 6.32 8.53 0.65
N GLN A 633 5.43 8.96 -0.24
CA GLN A 633 5.60 8.89 -1.68
C GLN A 633 6.89 9.59 -2.15
N LEU A 634 7.06 10.91 -1.91
CA LEU A 634 8.28 11.68 -2.22
C LEU A 634 9.55 11.05 -1.62
N ASN A 635 9.45 10.58 -0.38
CA ASN A 635 10.58 9.97 0.32
C ASN A 635 10.99 8.64 -0.32
N SER A 636 10.02 7.75 -0.62
CA SER A 636 10.25 6.47 -1.31
C SER A 636 10.84 6.63 -2.71
N TRP A 637 10.55 7.74 -3.38
CA TRP A 637 11.05 8.01 -4.74
C TRP A 637 12.52 8.44 -4.76
N LEU A 638 13.01 9.01 -3.67
CA LEU A 638 14.34 9.62 -3.59
C LEU A 638 15.31 8.87 -2.70
N SER A 639 14.85 7.86 -1.96
CA SER A 639 15.69 6.89 -1.26
C SER A 639 15.46 5.49 -1.82
N ASN A 640 16.47 4.91 -2.48
CA ASN A 640 16.51 3.46 -2.75
C ASN A 640 16.65 2.61 -1.46
N ASP A 641 16.79 3.27 -0.30
CA ASP A 641 16.92 2.64 1.01
C ASP A 641 15.63 2.87 1.83
N ILE A 642 14.68 1.94 1.73
CA ILE A 642 13.66 1.77 2.76
C ILE A 642 13.81 0.36 3.31
N ARG A 643 14.39 0.26 4.52
CA ARG A 643 14.25 -0.89 5.39
C ARG A 643 12.98 -0.68 6.22
N LEU A 644 11.97 -1.52 5.99
CA LEU A 644 10.87 -1.70 6.93
C LEU A 644 11.41 -2.43 8.16
N ILE A 645 11.16 -1.86 9.34
CA ILE A 645 11.13 -2.60 10.62
C ILE A 645 9.78 -3.31 10.68
#